data_AF-A0A6J0PMZ4-F1
#
_entry.id   AF-A0A6J0PMZ4-F1
#
_cell.length_a   1.000
_cell.length_b   1.000
_cell.length_c   1.000
_cell.angle_alpha   90.00
_cell.angle_beta   90.00
_cell.angle_gamma   90.00
#
_symmetry.space_group_name_H-M   'P 1'
#
loop_
_entity.id
_entity.type
_entity.pdbx_description
1 polymer ?
#
loop_
_entity_poly.entity_id
_entity_poly.type
_entity_poly.pdbx_seq_one_letter_code
_entity_poly.pdbx_strand_id
1 'polypeptide(L)'
;MEESLECLVERVKEEVFSPSADMYSFLPPSAYETAWVAMIPNPELRRRPMFPNCLDWVLRNQNHGGSWGDLDLTIDSLTATLACIVALKTWNVGSINIEEGLKFLHANTEKLLPKHQGGIPRWFAILFPGMLELAKDKGLKVFPQGYTRALEDVFNEREKIFKMEEISCGGHHLPFPLYLEVLPSIYQGKHEDILKHKREDGSLFHSPSATACAFIITGDRDCKQYLEAMVQRCRRGVPPTYPVDQELIKLCLVDHLMRLGCGEHFTNEIGDVMDRLYWNWEMKELEPAKMHDLSFQIFGDSLAFQLLRRHGYRISPERFCRFMREPQMLLYMEENYQDFFGAMYAVYRATHLMFLKEPELENAKTFSKKILQKGLPSEDLNDSPLVLSDHQKEIEHELKHLWLARMDHLEHRMYIERSKGYNLWIGKSSSYRLTCPDDIIQLATKNFTTRQSVYRTELKELKRWSKDTGLANMGFGREKTTYCYFIAATPISHPLDSEARKIVAKCAVLVTVADDFFDEHGSLDELQRLNEAVRRWEGEGLSGHSRVIFDALDDLVCDVALKIFNQQGYDRKTLLQDIWRDVFDVWLKESEWSRSRQAPSIDEYLRVATISVAAQAMFLPACYLASPKHPQNSPGTRHSKITNLLMLSARLLNDMQSYEREMKDGKLNMVPLYLKENPRANIEDSIAYIKNILERLKKQMLEIMMTDDNTEVPKEWKQLHLCILKAFQMLYDTQNAFDSPTALLQDISMAIYEPLVMDSQRTLLAPLVLNARESNKENTGRSTLDDIPEKELSMKAEARLQGVNRKIVYKSKAMPSKIQQSLCNVRPQNLLRVRCPSSYMLLAVPPVSPSPLLRM
;
A
#
# COMPACT_ATOMS: atom_id res chain seq x y z
N MET A 1 -29.94 -10.95 -16.08
CA MET A 1 -30.03 -10.96 -14.61
C MET A 1 -28.71 -10.48 -14.08
N GLU A 2 -28.72 -9.61 -13.09
CA GLU A 2 -27.50 -9.21 -12.40
C GLU A 2 -27.16 -10.33 -11.41
N GLU A 3 -25.96 -10.90 -11.51
CA GLU A 3 -25.58 -12.09 -10.74
C GLU A 3 -25.39 -11.78 -9.25
N SER A 4 -25.74 -12.71 -8.35
CA SER A 4 -25.65 -12.47 -6.91
C SER A 4 -24.19 -12.45 -6.43
N LEU A 5 -23.93 -11.74 -5.33
CA LEU A 5 -22.60 -11.71 -4.72
C LEU A 5 -22.21 -13.12 -4.20
N GLU A 6 -23.18 -13.88 -3.69
CA GLU A 6 -23.00 -15.26 -3.23
C GLU A 6 -22.53 -16.20 -4.35
N CYS A 7 -23.10 -16.08 -5.56
CA CYS A 7 -22.67 -16.88 -6.72
C CYS A 7 -21.22 -16.58 -7.14
N LEU A 8 -20.79 -15.32 -7.03
CA LEU A 8 -19.39 -14.92 -7.28
C LEU A 8 -18.45 -15.48 -6.20
N VAL A 9 -18.85 -15.45 -4.92
CA VAL A 9 -18.06 -16.03 -3.81
C VAL A 9 -17.85 -17.53 -4.02
N GLU A 10 -18.90 -18.30 -4.31
CA GLU A 10 -18.77 -19.75 -4.50
C GLU A 10 -17.92 -20.12 -5.74
N ARG A 11 -17.96 -19.34 -6.83
CA ARG A 11 -17.04 -19.57 -7.96
C ARG A 11 -15.59 -19.29 -7.63
N VAL A 12 -15.29 -18.14 -7.01
CA VAL A 12 -13.92 -17.81 -6.57
C VAL A 12 -13.42 -18.84 -5.56
N LYS A 13 -14.31 -19.37 -4.71
CA LYS A 13 -14.00 -20.45 -3.78
C LYS A 13 -13.59 -21.74 -4.51
N GLU A 14 -14.33 -22.17 -5.52
CA GLU A 14 -13.95 -23.33 -6.33
C GLU A 14 -12.67 -23.08 -7.14
N GLU A 15 -12.55 -21.95 -7.84
CA GLU A 15 -11.39 -21.63 -8.67
C GLU A 15 -10.09 -21.51 -7.88
N VAL A 16 -10.14 -20.94 -6.67
CA VAL A 16 -8.95 -20.63 -5.88
C VAL A 16 -8.70 -21.67 -4.79
N PHE A 17 -9.73 -22.14 -4.06
CA PHE A 17 -9.57 -22.94 -2.83
C PHE A 17 -9.95 -24.42 -2.96
N SER A 18 -10.55 -24.87 -4.07
CA SER A 18 -10.84 -26.28 -4.30
C SER A 18 -9.57 -27.15 -4.32
N PRO A 19 -9.56 -28.39 -3.78
CA PRO A 19 -8.43 -29.31 -3.91
C PRO A 19 -8.08 -29.68 -5.35
N SER A 20 -9.01 -29.48 -6.30
CA SER A 20 -8.78 -29.65 -7.74
C SER A 20 -8.39 -28.36 -8.48
N ALA A 21 -8.23 -27.23 -7.78
CA ALA A 21 -7.93 -25.94 -8.37
C ALA A 21 -6.57 -25.94 -9.10
N ASP A 22 -6.57 -25.53 -10.37
CA ASP A 22 -5.37 -25.51 -11.18
C ASP A 22 -4.56 -24.22 -10.95
N MET A 23 -3.68 -24.22 -9.94
CA MET A 23 -2.82 -23.05 -9.63
C MET A 23 -1.99 -22.57 -10.83
N TYR A 24 -1.63 -23.44 -11.78
CA TYR A 24 -0.88 -23.01 -12.97
C TYR A 24 -1.75 -22.29 -14.02
N SER A 25 -3.07 -22.35 -13.92
CA SER A 25 -3.96 -21.58 -14.80
C SER A 25 -3.91 -20.07 -14.55
N PHE A 26 -3.43 -19.66 -13.37
CA PHE A 26 -3.21 -18.26 -12.97
C PHE A 26 -1.88 -17.67 -13.46
N LEU A 27 -1.00 -18.47 -14.07
CA LEU A 27 0.25 -17.98 -14.66
C LEU A 27 0.00 -17.44 -16.08
N PRO A 28 0.34 -16.17 -16.38
CA PRO A 28 0.24 -15.64 -17.74
C PRO A 28 1.30 -16.28 -18.65
N PRO A 29 1.00 -16.42 -19.95
CA PRO A 29 2.01 -16.80 -20.93
C PRO A 29 3.02 -15.67 -21.16
N SER A 30 4.30 -16.00 -21.16
CA SER A 30 5.34 -15.13 -21.70
C SER A 30 5.43 -15.30 -23.21
N ALA A 31 5.23 -14.21 -23.95
CA ALA A 31 5.43 -14.18 -25.39
C ALA A 31 6.88 -14.49 -25.78
N TYR A 32 7.86 -13.98 -25.02
CA TYR A 32 9.28 -14.22 -25.25
C TYR A 32 9.65 -15.70 -25.08
N GLU A 33 9.27 -16.31 -23.95
CA GLU A 33 9.55 -17.73 -23.70
C GLU A 33 8.78 -18.64 -24.69
N THR A 34 7.52 -18.31 -25.00
CA THR A 34 6.70 -19.08 -25.94
C THR A 34 7.28 -19.05 -27.36
N ALA A 35 7.81 -17.90 -27.80
CA ALA A 35 8.51 -17.79 -29.07
C ALA A 35 9.79 -18.64 -29.11
N TRP A 36 10.57 -18.69 -28.02
CA TRP A 36 11.74 -19.57 -27.92
C TRP A 36 11.40 -21.05 -27.98
N VAL A 37 10.38 -21.49 -27.23
CA VAL A 37 9.89 -22.88 -27.29
C VAL A 37 9.32 -23.23 -28.67
N ALA A 38 8.66 -22.27 -29.34
CA ALA A 38 8.17 -22.44 -30.72
C ALA A 38 9.29 -22.61 -31.76
N MET A 39 10.53 -22.15 -31.50
CA MET A 39 11.67 -22.31 -32.42
C MET A 39 12.34 -23.69 -32.38
N ILE A 40 12.02 -24.54 -31.41
CA ILE A 40 12.63 -25.86 -31.26
C ILE A 40 12.24 -26.74 -32.46
N PRO A 41 13.21 -27.26 -33.26
CA PRO A 41 12.92 -28.16 -34.36
C PRO A 41 12.57 -29.55 -33.86
N ASN A 42 11.60 -30.21 -34.50
CA ASN A 42 11.30 -31.60 -34.21
C ASN A 42 12.54 -32.48 -34.56
N PRO A 43 13.02 -33.35 -33.65
CA PRO A 43 14.22 -34.16 -33.88
C PRO A 43 14.15 -35.07 -35.12
N GLU A 44 12.96 -35.63 -35.40
CA GLU A 44 12.69 -36.53 -36.53
C GLU A 44 12.32 -35.75 -37.81
N LEU A 45 11.56 -34.66 -37.65
CA LEU A 45 11.02 -33.84 -38.74
C LEU A 45 11.51 -32.38 -38.64
N ARG A 46 12.82 -32.16 -38.81
CA ARG A 46 13.49 -30.84 -38.63
C ARG A 46 12.88 -29.65 -39.39
N ARG A 47 12.00 -29.87 -40.38
CA ARG A 47 11.22 -28.83 -41.08
C ARG A 47 9.91 -28.44 -40.38
N ARG A 48 9.65 -28.95 -39.18
CA ARG A 48 8.47 -28.64 -38.35
C ARG A 48 8.90 -28.30 -36.92
N PRO A 49 8.17 -27.44 -36.20
CA PRO A 49 8.38 -27.22 -34.77
C PRO A 49 8.11 -28.51 -33.99
N MET A 50 8.85 -28.72 -32.91
CA MET A 50 8.54 -29.76 -31.92
C MET A 50 7.24 -29.45 -31.18
N PHE A 51 6.98 -28.17 -30.89
CA PHE A 51 5.81 -27.69 -30.17
C PHE A 51 4.93 -26.79 -31.07
N PRO A 52 4.12 -27.36 -31.99
CA PRO A 52 3.31 -26.57 -32.93
C PRO A 52 2.31 -25.64 -32.24
N ASN A 53 1.81 -26.02 -31.05
CA ASN A 53 0.88 -25.21 -30.27
C ASN A 53 1.49 -23.88 -29.82
N CYS A 54 2.80 -23.83 -29.54
CA CYS A 54 3.50 -22.59 -29.19
C CYS A 54 3.61 -21.65 -30.40
N LEU A 55 3.83 -22.19 -31.61
CA LEU A 55 3.84 -21.40 -32.84
C LEU A 55 2.45 -20.87 -33.21
N ASP A 56 1.42 -21.69 -33.06
CA ASP A 56 0.02 -21.29 -33.24
C ASP A 56 -0.42 -20.23 -32.23
N TRP A 57 0.07 -20.32 -30.98
CA TRP A 57 -0.10 -19.26 -29.99
C TRP A 57 0.53 -17.94 -30.45
N VAL A 58 1.78 -17.94 -30.93
CA VAL A 58 2.45 -16.72 -31.42
C VAL A 58 1.67 -16.11 -32.60
N LEU A 59 1.14 -16.91 -33.51
CA LEU A 59 0.32 -16.43 -34.64
C LEU A 59 -0.99 -15.74 -34.21
N ARG A 60 -1.58 -16.15 -33.09
CA ARG A 60 -2.93 -15.72 -32.66
C ARG A 60 -2.95 -14.66 -31.56
N ASN A 61 -1.83 -14.40 -30.88
CA ASN A 61 -1.76 -13.51 -29.71
C ASN A 61 -0.92 -12.25 -29.97
N GLN A 62 -0.96 -11.72 -31.20
CA GLN A 62 -0.42 -10.40 -31.50
C GLN A 62 -1.44 -9.31 -31.13
N ASN A 63 -0.99 -8.29 -30.42
CA ASN A 63 -1.80 -7.13 -30.05
C ASN A 63 -2.15 -6.29 -31.29
N HIS A 64 -3.26 -5.54 -31.24
CA HIS A 64 -3.70 -4.66 -32.35
C HIS A 64 -2.66 -3.60 -32.76
N GLY A 65 -1.71 -3.25 -31.88
CA GLY A 65 -0.59 -2.34 -32.17
C GLY A 65 0.65 -3.03 -32.77
N GLY A 66 0.57 -4.31 -33.15
CA GLY A 66 1.68 -5.09 -33.72
C GLY A 66 2.63 -5.73 -32.71
N SER A 67 2.52 -5.42 -31.42
CA SER A 67 3.36 -6.01 -30.36
C SER A 67 2.90 -7.40 -29.91
N TRP A 68 3.76 -8.08 -29.16
CA TRP A 68 3.39 -9.21 -28.29
C TRP A 68 3.79 -8.93 -26.84
N GLY A 69 3.10 -9.57 -25.91
CA GLY A 69 3.23 -9.34 -24.47
C GLY A 69 2.12 -8.45 -23.94
N ASP A 70 2.36 -7.82 -22.79
CA ASP A 70 1.42 -6.92 -22.13
C ASP A 70 1.05 -5.71 -23.03
N LEU A 71 -0.11 -5.10 -22.76
CA LEU A 71 -0.58 -3.89 -23.44
C LEU A 71 0.17 -2.64 -22.95
N ASP A 72 0.78 -2.70 -21.76
CA ASP A 72 1.67 -1.66 -21.25
C ASP A 72 2.91 -1.52 -22.16
N LEU A 73 3.12 -0.33 -22.76
CA LEU A 73 4.24 -0.04 -23.68
C LEU A 73 5.59 0.03 -22.94
N THR A 74 6.21 -1.12 -22.68
CA THR A 74 7.50 -1.28 -21.98
C THR A 74 8.61 -1.85 -22.87
N ILE A 75 9.85 -1.84 -22.39
CA ILE A 75 10.99 -2.51 -23.06
C ILE A 75 10.80 -4.04 -23.18
N ASP A 76 10.00 -4.65 -22.29
CA ASP A 76 9.62 -6.06 -22.34
C ASP A 76 8.88 -6.36 -23.66
N SER A 77 7.95 -5.46 -24.06
CA SER A 77 7.19 -5.58 -25.31
C SER A 77 8.07 -5.53 -26.56
N LEU A 78 9.19 -4.80 -26.54
CA LEU A 78 10.17 -4.81 -27.63
C LEU A 78 10.86 -6.18 -27.74
N THR A 79 11.32 -6.72 -26.62
CA THR A 79 12.03 -8.00 -26.55
C THR A 79 11.12 -9.18 -26.91
N ALA A 80 9.90 -9.18 -26.40
CA ALA A 80 8.86 -10.16 -26.73
C ALA A 80 8.47 -10.13 -28.21
N THR A 81 8.19 -8.93 -28.76
CA THR A 81 7.86 -8.76 -30.19
C THR A 81 8.99 -9.25 -31.09
N LEU A 82 10.24 -8.91 -30.76
CA LEU A 82 11.41 -9.36 -31.50
C LEU A 82 11.55 -10.88 -31.49
N ALA A 83 11.36 -11.55 -30.35
CA ALA A 83 11.35 -13.01 -30.30
C ALA A 83 10.23 -13.64 -31.13
N CYS A 84 9.01 -13.09 -31.06
CA CYS A 84 7.87 -13.57 -31.84
C CYS A 84 8.12 -13.48 -33.35
N ILE A 85 8.61 -12.36 -33.89
CA ILE A 85 8.89 -12.25 -35.33
C ILE A 85 10.02 -13.19 -35.79
N VAL A 86 11.02 -13.46 -34.93
CA VAL A 86 12.11 -14.41 -35.22
C VAL A 86 11.59 -15.86 -35.22
N ALA A 87 10.66 -16.20 -34.33
CA ALA A 87 10.01 -17.52 -34.32
C ALA A 87 9.13 -17.73 -35.56
N LEU A 88 8.31 -16.75 -35.93
CA LEU A 88 7.51 -16.77 -37.15
C LEU A 88 8.39 -16.90 -38.41
N LYS A 89 9.50 -16.15 -38.46
CA LYS A 89 10.47 -16.23 -39.58
C LYS A 89 11.15 -17.59 -39.66
N THR A 90 11.51 -18.19 -38.53
CA THR A 90 12.19 -19.50 -38.48
C THR A 90 11.37 -20.58 -39.20
N TRP A 91 10.04 -20.47 -39.18
CA TRP A 91 9.12 -21.38 -39.88
C TRP A 91 8.54 -20.82 -41.19
N ASN A 92 8.91 -19.58 -41.57
CA ASN A 92 8.35 -18.81 -42.69
C ASN A 92 6.81 -18.76 -42.72
N VAL A 93 6.20 -18.46 -41.56
CA VAL A 93 4.76 -18.25 -41.39
C VAL A 93 4.46 -16.83 -40.89
N GLY A 94 3.20 -16.41 -40.93
CA GLY A 94 2.76 -15.14 -40.31
C GLY A 94 3.40 -13.88 -40.90
N SER A 95 3.49 -13.76 -42.24
CA SER A 95 4.12 -12.61 -42.90
C SER A 95 3.51 -11.26 -42.51
N ILE A 96 2.18 -11.18 -42.39
CA ILE A 96 1.47 -9.99 -41.91
C ILE A 96 1.86 -9.68 -40.46
N ASN A 97 1.91 -10.69 -39.59
CA ASN A 97 2.32 -10.52 -38.20
C ASN A 97 3.76 -9.99 -38.08
N ILE A 98 4.68 -10.49 -38.91
CA ILE A 98 6.06 -10.00 -39.00
C ILE A 98 6.11 -8.53 -39.44
N GLU A 99 5.30 -8.14 -40.43
CA GLU A 99 5.23 -6.75 -40.91
C GLU A 99 4.75 -5.79 -39.81
N GLU A 100 3.66 -6.12 -39.12
CA GLU A 100 3.15 -5.32 -38.00
C GLU A 100 4.10 -5.30 -36.80
N GLY A 101 4.79 -6.41 -36.50
CA GLY A 101 5.83 -6.46 -35.47
C GLY A 101 7.03 -5.57 -35.78
N LEU A 102 7.44 -5.50 -37.05
CA LEU A 102 8.51 -4.59 -37.49
C LEU A 102 8.06 -3.12 -37.40
N LYS A 103 6.83 -2.79 -37.83
CA LYS A 103 6.24 -1.44 -37.65
C LYS A 103 6.24 -1.03 -36.18
N PHE A 104 5.84 -1.94 -35.28
CA PHE A 104 5.86 -1.71 -33.84
C PHE A 104 7.27 -1.40 -33.32
N LEU A 105 8.27 -2.21 -33.67
CA LEU A 105 9.66 -2.01 -33.24
C LEU A 105 10.20 -0.66 -33.75
N HIS A 106 10.02 -0.35 -35.04
CA HIS A 106 10.44 0.93 -35.62
C HIS A 106 9.80 2.12 -34.93
N ALA A 107 8.50 2.05 -34.64
CA ALA A 107 7.76 3.15 -34.05
C ALA A 107 8.05 3.38 -32.56
N ASN A 108 8.64 2.42 -31.83
CA ASN A 108 8.72 2.45 -30.37
C ASN A 108 10.12 2.29 -29.77
N THR A 109 11.09 1.65 -30.45
CA THR A 109 12.44 1.45 -29.87
C THR A 109 13.09 2.78 -29.44
N GLU A 110 13.11 3.80 -30.30
CA GLU A 110 13.65 5.13 -29.94
C GLU A 110 12.85 5.86 -28.85
N LYS A 111 11.57 5.52 -28.65
CA LYS A 111 10.70 6.18 -27.65
C LYS A 111 10.84 5.58 -26.25
N LEU A 112 11.27 4.32 -26.16
CA LEU A 112 11.33 3.57 -24.91
C LEU A 112 12.73 3.51 -24.31
N LEU A 113 13.78 3.40 -25.15
CA LEU A 113 15.17 3.36 -24.66
C LEU A 113 15.58 4.61 -23.84
N PRO A 114 15.26 5.87 -24.23
CA PRO A 114 15.67 7.06 -23.47
C PRO A 114 14.94 7.26 -22.13
N LYS A 115 13.89 6.49 -21.83
CA LYS A 115 13.04 6.70 -20.64
C LYS A 115 13.58 6.06 -19.36
N HIS A 116 14.62 5.22 -19.45
CA HIS A 116 15.20 4.55 -18.28
C HIS A 116 16.28 5.40 -17.60
N GLN A 117 15.84 6.31 -16.73
CA GLN A 117 16.73 7.16 -15.91
C GLN A 117 17.69 6.37 -15.00
N GLY A 118 17.35 5.12 -14.66
CA GLY A 118 18.18 4.22 -13.84
C GLY A 118 19.23 3.41 -14.63
N GLY A 119 19.47 3.73 -15.89
CA GLY A 119 20.32 2.95 -16.78
C GLY A 119 19.57 1.80 -17.48
N ILE A 120 20.23 1.20 -18.48
CA ILE A 120 19.68 0.11 -19.29
C ILE A 120 19.69 -1.17 -18.42
N PRO A 121 18.54 -1.84 -18.21
CA PRO A 121 18.50 -3.06 -17.41
C PRO A 121 19.45 -4.13 -17.93
N ARG A 122 20.20 -4.79 -17.02
CA ARG A 122 21.19 -5.83 -17.35
C ARG A 122 20.59 -6.91 -18.26
N TRP A 123 19.40 -7.41 -17.93
CA TRP A 123 18.72 -8.43 -18.71
C TRP A 123 18.39 -7.94 -20.14
N PHE A 124 17.97 -6.68 -20.29
CA PHE A 124 17.63 -6.10 -21.59
C PHE A 124 18.88 -5.85 -22.44
N ALA A 125 19.96 -5.37 -21.82
CA ALA A 125 21.26 -5.22 -22.45
C ALA A 125 21.81 -6.56 -22.99
N ILE A 126 21.53 -7.68 -22.34
CA ILE A 126 21.93 -9.01 -22.83
C ILE A 126 20.94 -9.53 -23.89
N LEU A 127 19.63 -9.53 -23.60
CA LEU A 127 18.60 -10.12 -24.47
C LEU A 127 18.41 -9.38 -25.78
N PHE A 128 18.17 -8.07 -25.75
CA PHE A 128 17.71 -7.35 -26.94
C PHE A 128 18.75 -7.34 -28.08
N PRO A 129 20.05 -7.07 -27.83
CA PRO A 129 21.08 -7.17 -28.86
C PRO A 129 21.27 -8.59 -29.42
N GLY A 130 21.28 -9.62 -28.57
CA GLY A 130 21.45 -11.00 -29.03
C GLY A 130 20.26 -11.52 -29.82
N MET A 131 19.05 -11.05 -29.52
CA MET A 131 17.87 -11.31 -30.35
C MET A 131 17.94 -10.60 -31.72
N LEU A 132 18.56 -9.41 -31.81
CA LEU A 132 18.78 -8.73 -33.10
C LEU A 132 19.83 -9.47 -33.96
N GLU A 133 20.87 -10.01 -33.33
CA GLU A 133 21.87 -10.87 -33.97
C GLU A 133 21.20 -12.14 -34.52
N LEU A 134 20.41 -12.84 -33.70
CA LEU A 134 19.65 -14.02 -34.12
C LEU A 134 18.67 -13.69 -35.25
N ALA A 135 17.98 -12.55 -35.21
CA ALA A 135 17.08 -12.11 -36.28
C ALA A 135 17.82 -11.96 -37.61
N LYS A 136 19.00 -11.34 -37.59
CA LYS A 136 19.88 -11.17 -38.75
C LYS A 136 20.31 -12.52 -39.34
N ASP A 137 20.67 -13.48 -38.49
CA ASP A 137 21.06 -14.85 -38.92
C ASP A 137 19.88 -15.64 -39.52
N LYS A 138 18.64 -15.36 -39.09
CA LYS A 138 17.40 -15.87 -39.73
C LYS A 138 16.99 -15.07 -40.98
N GLY A 139 17.78 -14.09 -41.40
CA GLY A 139 17.53 -13.27 -42.59
C GLY A 139 16.51 -12.14 -42.41
N LEU A 140 16.20 -11.73 -41.17
CA LEU A 140 15.44 -10.51 -40.88
C LEU A 140 16.37 -9.32 -40.69
N LYS A 141 16.23 -8.31 -41.54
CA LYS A 141 16.85 -6.99 -41.32
C LYS A 141 15.89 -6.12 -40.51
N VAL A 142 15.95 -6.23 -39.18
CA VAL A 142 15.05 -5.49 -38.27
C VAL A 142 15.23 -3.98 -38.43
N PHE A 143 16.46 -3.47 -38.37
CA PHE A 143 16.76 -2.05 -38.59
C PHE A 143 17.62 -1.86 -39.86
N PRO A 144 17.02 -1.74 -41.06
CA PRO A 144 17.77 -1.72 -42.32
C PRO A 144 18.57 -0.43 -42.55
N GLN A 145 18.27 0.65 -41.81
CA GLN A 145 18.93 1.95 -41.91
C GLN A 145 20.15 2.08 -40.97
N GLY A 146 20.48 1.03 -40.20
CA GLY A 146 21.51 1.07 -39.15
C GLY A 146 20.89 1.15 -37.75
N TYR A 147 21.75 1.25 -36.73
CA TYR A 147 21.31 1.42 -35.34
C TYR A 147 21.27 2.89 -34.96
N THR A 148 20.35 3.21 -34.07
CA THR A 148 20.19 4.55 -33.49
C THR A 148 21.16 4.67 -32.32
N ARG A 149 21.58 5.89 -31.96
CA ARG A 149 22.53 6.08 -30.84
C ARG A 149 22.05 5.41 -29.54
N ALA A 150 20.76 5.52 -29.24
CA ALA A 150 20.17 4.88 -28.06
C ALA A 150 20.26 3.34 -28.11
N LEU A 151 20.23 2.74 -29.30
CA LEU A 151 20.44 1.30 -29.48
C LEU A 151 21.92 0.92 -29.44
N GLU A 152 22.81 1.75 -29.99
CA GLU A 152 24.27 1.59 -29.83
C GLU A 152 24.68 1.60 -28.35
N ASP A 153 24.06 2.45 -27.53
CA ASP A 153 24.27 2.50 -26.08
C ASP A 153 23.87 1.16 -25.38
N VAL A 154 22.85 0.44 -25.88
CA VAL A 154 22.49 -0.93 -25.40
C VAL A 154 23.57 -1.94 -25.74
N PHE A 155 24.11 -1.92 -26.98
CA PHE A 155 25.24 -2.77 -27.36
C PHE A 155 26.50 -2.45 -26.55
N ASN A 156 26.79 -1.17 -26.31
CA ASN A 156 27.90 -0.72 -25.47
C ASN A 156 27.75 -1.20 -24.02
N GLU A 157 26.54 -1.26 -23.48
CA GLU A 157 26.29 -1.77 -22.12
C GLU A 157 26.49 -3.30 -22.05
N ARG A 158 26.01 -4.06 -23.03
CA ARG A 158 26.28 -5.51 -23.16
C ARG A 158 27.78 -5.82 -23.15
N GLU A 159 28.56 -5.03 -23.88
CA GLU A 159 30.01 -5.15 -23.95
C GLU A 159 30.72 -4.82 -22.63
N LYS A 160 30.19 -3.88 -21.82
CA LYS A 160 30.70 -3.63 -20.46
C LYS A 160 30.39 -4.81 -19.55
N ILE A 161 29.17 -5.32 -19.59
CA ILE A 161 28.71 -6.48 -18.80
C ILE A 161 29.60 -7.70 -19.04
N PHE A 162 29.86 -8.04 -20.32
CA PHE A 162 30.75 -9.15 -20.67
C PHE A 162 32.18 -8.95 -20.15
N LYS A 163 32.76 -7.76 -20.31
CA LYS A 163 34.12 -7.45 -19.82
C LYS A 163 34.23 -7.44 -18.29
N MET A 164 33.20 -6.99 -17.58
CA MET A 164 33.21 -6.99 -16.11
C MET A 164 33.23 -8.41 -15.54
N GLU A 165 32.55 -9.36 -16.16
CA GLU A 165 32.54 -10.76 -15.70
C GLU A 165 33.78 -11.56 -16.09
N GLU A 166 34.46 -11.23 -17.19
CA GLU A 166 35.80 -11.77 -17.48
C GLU A 166 36.84 -11.36 -16.42
N ILE A 167 36.61 -10.24 -15.71
CA ILE A 167 37.52 -9.68 -14.70
C ILE A 167 37.09 -10.07 -13.27
N SER A 168 35.80 -10.36 -13.04
CA SER A 168 35.25 -10.63 -11.71
C SER A 168 35.41 -12.11 -11.31
N CYS A 169 36.38 -12.38 -10.43
CA CYS A 169 36.50 -13.67 -9.75
C CYS A 169 35.42 -13.92 -8.65
N GLY A 170 34.40 -13.06 -8.54
CA GLY A 170 33.36 -13.13 -7.52
C GLY A 170 32.06 -13.72 -8.06
N GLY A 171 31.65 -14.88 -7.56
CA GLY A 171 30.42 -15.59 -7.96
C GLY A 171 29.11 -14.96 -7.45
N HIS A 172 29.00 -13.63 -7.50
CA HIS A 172 27.86 -12.87 -6.99
C HIS A 172 26.88 -12.39 -8.08
N HIS A 173 27.23 -12.43 -9.36
CA HIS A 173 26.33 -12.03 -10.46
C HIS A 173 25.42 -13.18 -10.93
N LEU A 174 24.29 -12.84 -11.58
CA LEU A 174 23.47 -13.81 -12.31
C LEU A 174 24.29 -14.50 -13.42
N PRO A 175 24.41 -15.84 -13.42
CA PRO A 175 25.31 -16.57 -14.30
C PRO A 175 24.91 -16.42 -15.77
N PHE A 176 25.86 -16.15 -16.67
CA PHE A 176 25.59 -16.02 -18.11
C PHE A 176 24.73 -17.15 -18.72
N PRO A 177 24.91 -18.44 -18.37
CA PRO A 177 24.03 -19.52 -18.83
C PRO A 177 22.52 -19.32 -18.56
N LEU A 178 22.11 -18.40 -17.68
CA LEU A 178 20.71 -17.97 -17.58
C LEU A 178 20.17 -17.40 -18.90
N TYR A 179 21.03 -16.74 -19.68
CA TYR A 179 20.75 -16.08 -20.96
C TYR A 179 21.30 -16.85 -22.17
N LEU A 180 21.56 -18.16 -22.01
CA LEU A 180 22.23 -19.03 -22.99
C LEU A 180 21.71 -18.85 -24.43
N GLU A 181 20.42 -18.59 -24.58
CA GLU A 181 19.74 -18.47 -25.88
C GLU A 181 20.14 -17.26 -26.73
N VAL A 182 20.73 -16.22 -26.11
CA VAL A 182 21.21 -14.99 -26.77
C VAL A 182 22.72 -14.73 -26.59
N LEU A 183 23.44 -15.63 -25.92
CA LEU A 183 24.89 -15.48 -25.76
C LEU A 183 25.60 -15.69 -27.10
N PRO A 184 26.61 -14.87 -27.42
CA PRO A 184 27.56 -15.17 -28.49
C PRO A 184 28.23 -16.53 -28.27
N SER A 185 28.57 -17.26 -29.34
CA SER A 185 29.10 -18.63 -29.26
C SER A 185 30.37 -18.78 -28.41
N ILE A 186 31.15 -17.71 -28.24
CA ILE A 186 32.33 -17.68 -27.36
C ILE A 186 31.97 -17.79 -25.85
N TYR A 187 30.75 -17.41 -25.46
CA TYR A 187 30.27 -17.43 -24.07
C TYR A 187 29.29 -18.60 -23.78
N GLN A 188 28.89 -19.37 -24.78
CA GLN A 188 27.93 -20.49 -24.61
C GLN A 188 28.54 -21.71 -23.89
N GLY A 189 29.87 -21.81 -23.78
CA GLY A 189 30.57 -22.94 -23.17
C GLY A 189 30.51 -24.23 -24.00
N LYS A 190 31.05 -25.34 -23.46
CA LYS A 190 30.89 -26.68 -24.06
C LYS A 190 29.61 -27.35 -23.54
N HIS A 191 29.20 -28.47 -24.16
CA HIS A 191 28.05 -29.28 -23.70
C HIS A 191 28.08 -29.56 -22.20
N GLU A 192 29.22 -29.95 -21.66
CA GLU A 192 29.41 -30.22 -20.23
C GLU A 192 29.23 -28.96 -19.37
N ASP A 193 29.62 -27.78 -19.85
CA ASP A 193 29.50 -26.51 -19.11
C ASP A 193 28.05 -26.01 -19.05
N ILE A 194 27.29 -26.21 -20.13
CA ILE A 194 25.85 -25.95 -20.17
C ILE A 194 25.14 -26.85 -19.15
N LEU A 195 25.41 -28.16 -19.18
CA LEU A 195 24.69 -29.14 -18.36
C LEU A 195 25.06 -29.10 -16.87
N LYS A 196 26.19 -28.50 -16.46
CA LYS A 196 26.50 -28.19 -15.04
C LYS A 196 25.44 -27.32 -14.36
N HIS A 197 24.67 -26.56 -15.13
CA HIS A 197 23.63 -25.66 -14.62
C HIS A 197 22.22 -26.28 -14.65
N LYS A 198 22.08 -27.52 -15.12
CA LYS A 198 20.81 -28.25 -15.15
C LYS A 198 20.35 -28.58 -13.72
N ARG A 199 19.07 -28.38 -13.43
CA ARG A 199 18.42 -28.76 -12.16
C ARG A 199 17.84 -30.17 -12.27
N GLU A 200 17.39 -30.72 -11.14
CA GLU A 200 16.82 -32.07 -11.05
C GLU A 200 15.54 -32.25 -11.88
N ASP A 201 14.80 -31.17 -12.13
CA ASP A 201 13.61 -31.16 -13.00
C ASP A 201 13.94 -31.13 -14.50
N GLY A 202 15.23 -31.10 -14.86
CA GLY A 202 15.71 -30.98 -16.24
C GLY A 202 15.83 -29.55 -16.77
N SER A 203 15.41 -28.53 -16.01
CA SER A 203 15.50 -27.13 -16.42
C SER A 203 16.92 -26.57 -16.32
N LEU A 204 17.20 -25.52 -17.10
CA LEU A 204 18.23 -24.54 -16.76
C LEU A 204 17.54 -23.35 -16.08
N PHE A 205 17.81 -23.17 -14.78
CA PHE A 205 17.35 -22.01 -13.99
C PHE A 205 15.82 -21.81 -13.97
N HIS A 206 15.01 -22.87 -14.14
CA HIS A 206 13.56 -22.76 -14.37
C HIS A 206 13.16 -21.89 -15.59
N SER A 207 14.11 -21.53 -16.48
CA SER A 207 13.89 -20.68 -17.64
C SER A 207 13.58 -21.52 -18.89
N PRO A 208 12.39 -21.37 -19.51
CA PRO A 208 12.04 -22.12 -20.72
C PRO A 208 12.97 -21.86 -21.91
N SER A 209 13.36 -20.60 -22.15
CA SER A 209 14.24 -20.19 -23.26
C SER A 209 15.67 -20.72 -23.10
N ALA A 210 16.24 -20.63 -21.90
CA ALA A 210 17.56 -21.20 -21.61
C ALA A 210 17.54 -22.73 -21.79
N THR A 211 16.48 -23.40 -21.32
CA THR A 211 16.31 -24.85 -21.45
C THR A 211 16.05 -25.26 -22.91
N ALA A 212 15.28 -24.46 -23.67
CA ALA A 212 15.06 -24.66 -25.11
C ALA A 212 16.36 -24.58 -25.89
N CYS A 213 17.19 -23.56 -25.63
CA CYS A 213 18.51 -23.44 -26.26
C CYS A 213 19.44 -24.59 -25.86
N ALA A 214 19.49 -24.93 -24.56
CA ALA A 214 20.28 -26.07 -24.07
C ALA A 214 19.86 -27.37 -24.77
N PHE A 215 18.56 -27.65 -24.92
CA PHE A 215 18.07 -28.81 -25.68
C PHE A 215 18.46 -28.77 -27.16
N ILE A 216 18.35 -27.61 -27.84
CA ILE A 216 18.76 -27.45 -29.24
C ILE A 216 20.27 -27.73 -29.43
N ILE A 217 21.11 -27.33 -28.47
CA ILE A 217 22.56 -27.53 -28.53
C ILE A 217 22.95 -28.97 -28.14
N THR A 218 22.39 -29.51 -27.06
CA THR A 218 22.83 -30.78 -26.43
C THR A 218 22.06 -32.02 -26.88
N GLY A 219 20.79 -31.88 -27.25
CA GLY A 219 19.85 -33.01 -27.37
C GLY A 219 19.49 -33.68 -26.04
N ASP A 220 19.78 -33.05 -24.89
CA ASP A 220 19.60 -33.63 -23.55
C ASP A 220 18.14 -34.06 -23.27
N ARG A 221 17.99 -35.29 -22.74
CA ARG A 221 16.70 -35.94 -22.55
C ARG A 221 15.88 -35.31 -21.42
N ASP A 222 16.51 -34.70 -20.42
CA ASP A 222 15.81 -34.15 -19.26
C ASP A 222 15.34 -32.73 -19.57
N CYS A 223 16.16 -31.93 -20.26
CA CYS A 223 15.73 -30.68 -20.89
C CYS A 223 14.49 -30.90 -21.78
N LYS A 224 14.49 -31.98 -22.57
CA LYS A 224 13.34 -32.37 -23.40
C LYS A 224 12.09 -32.68 -22.57
N GLN A 225 12.21 -33.51 -21.52
CA GLN A 225 11.10 -33.89 -20.65
C GLN A 225 10.50 -32.70 -19.91
N TYR A 226 11.34 -31.78 -19.41
CA TYR A 226 10.91 -30.52 -18.81
C TYR A 226 10.03 -29.70 -19.77
N LEU A 227 10.50 -29.50 -21.02
CA LEU A 227 9.77 -28.74 -22.04
C LEU A 227 8.45 -29.41 -22.42
N GLU A 228 8.44 -30.74 -22.58
CA GLU A 228 7.23 -31.52 -22.88
C GLU A 228 6.20 -31.42 -21.74
N ALA A 229 6.63 -31.59 -20.48
CA ALA A 229 5.76 -31.49 -19.31
C ALA A 229 5.17 -30.07 -19.15
N MET A 230 6.00 -29.04 -19.30
CA MET A 230 5.57 -27.63 -19.23
C MET A 230 4.56 -27.31 -20.34
N VAL A 231 4.81 -27.68 -21.60
CA VAL A 231 3.89 -27.40 -22.71
C VAL A 231 2.58 -28.19 -22.59
N GLN A 232 2.63 -29.41 -22.04
CA GLN A 232 1.43 -30.20 -21.77
C GLN A 232 0.53 -29.56 -20.70
N ARG A 233 1.15 -28.93 -19.68
CA ARG A 233 0.48 -28.22 -18.58
C ARG A 233 -0.03 -26.84 -19.01
N CYS A 234 0.82 -26.06 -19.67
CA CYS A 234 0.58 -24.66 -20.04
C CYS A 234 0.10 -24.56 -21.51
N ARG A 235 -1.15 -24.98 -21.76
CA ARG A 235 -1.72 -25.09 -23.12
C ARG A 235 -1.99 -23.75 -23.84
N ARG A 236 -1.85 -22.61 -23.15
CA ARG A 236 -2.14 -21.25 -23.66
C ARG A 236 -0.87 -20.39 -23.76
N GLY A 237 0.24 -20.99 -24.19
CA GLY A 237 1.58 -20.38 -24.11
C GLY A 237 2.27 -20.77 -22.80
N VAL A 238 3.60 -20.65 -22.75
CA VAL A 238 4.42 -21.06 -21.60
C VAL A 238 4.71 -19.85 -20.69
N PRO A 239 4.79 -20.03 -19.36
CA PRO A 239 5.05 -18.93 -18.41
C PRO A 239 6.49 -18.40 -18.52
N PRO A 240 6.83 -17.25 -17.92
CA PRO A 240 8.21 -16.74 -17.92
C PRO A 240 9.20 -17.61 -17.08
N THR A 241 8.69 -18.44 -16.16
CA THR A 241 9.46 -19.43 -15.39
C THR A 241 8.58 -20.63 -15.04
N TYR A 242 9.17 -21.83 -14.94
CA TYR A 242 8.48 -23.07 -14.57
C TYR A 242 9.46 -24.09 -13.93
N PRO A 243 9.02 -24.90 -12.95
CA PRO A 243 7.78 -24.77 -12.19
C PRO A 243 7.81 -23.53 -11.29
N VAL A 244 6.63 -22.97 -11.02
CA VAL A 244 6.41 -22.01 -9.91
C VAL A 244 5.86 -22.80 -8.74
N ASP A 245 6.25 -22.47 -7.51
CA ASP A 245 5.64 -23.09 -6.33
C ASP A 245 4.14 -22.78 -6.26
N GLN A 246 3.30 -23.82 -6.26
CA GLN A 246 1.85 -23.70 -6.15
C GLN A 246 1.44 -23.12 -4.78
N GLU A 247 2.22 -23.37 -3.72
CA GLU A 247 2.02 -22.74 -2.41
C GLU A 247 2.20 -21.22 -2.54
N LEU A 248 3.23 -20.74 -3.26
CA LEU A 248 3.42 -19.29 -3.48
C LEU A 248 2.31 -18.68 -4.33
N ILE A 249 1.88 -19.32 -5.43
CA ILE A 249 0.74 -18.83 -6.24
C ILE A 249 -0.49 -18.67 -5.34
N LYS A 250 -0.76 -19.69 -4.52
CA LYS A 250 -1.88 -19.72 -3.58
C LYS A 250 -1.82 -18.56 -2.57
N LEU A 251 -0.66 -18.26 -2.01
CA LEU A 251 -0.48 -17.11 -1.11
C LEU A 251 -0.65 -15.76 -1.80
N CYS A 252 -0.19 -15.63 -3.04
CA CYS A 252 -0.37 -14.42 -3.84
C CYS A 252 -1.86 -14.16 -4.15
N LEU A 253 -2.62 -15.21 -4.46
CA LEU A 253 -4.08 -15.11 -4.62
C LEU A 253 -4.79 -14.73 -3.32
N VAL A 254 -4.33 -15.21 -2.16
CA VAL A 254 -4.86 -14.81 -0.85
C VAL A 254 -4.57 -13.33 -0.55
N ASP A 255 -3.33 -12.84 -0.73
CA ASP A 255 -3.05 -11.40 -0.57
C ASP A 255 -3.82 -10.55 -1.59
N HIS A 256 -4.02 -11.03 -2.82
CA HIS A 256 -4.86 -10.35 -3.82
C HIS A 256 -6.31 -10.19 -3.35
N LEU A 257 -6.95 -11.27 -2.87
CA LEU A 257 -8.31 -11.24 -2.33
C LEU A 257 -8.42 -10.33 -1.10
N MET A 258 -7.41 -10.33 -0.23
CA MET A 258 -7.35 -9.42 0.92
C MET A 258 -7.22 -7.95 0.48
N ARG A 259 -6.30 -7.64 -0.45
CA ARG A 259 -6.07 -6.27 -0.97
C ARG A 259 -7.25 -5.73 -1.81
N LEU A 260 -8.04 -6.60 -2.42
CA LEU A 260 -9.33 -6.25 -3.06
C LEU A 260 -10.47 -6.09 -2.04
N GLY A 261 -10.22 -6.29 -0.75
CA GLY A 261 -11.23 -6.18 0.30
C GLY A 261 -12.27 -7.29 0.30
N CYS A 262 -11.94 -8.47 -0.25
CA CYS A 262 -12.82 -9.64 -0.37
C CYS A 262 -12.51 -10.77 0.62
N GLY A 263 -11.38 -10.71 1.34
CA GLY A 263 -10.90 -11.80 2.19
C GLY A 263 -11.89 -12.29 3.27
N GLU A 264 -12.78 -11.41 3.75
CA GLU A 264 -13.85 -11.74 4.71
C GLU A 264 -14.78 -12.88 4.24
N HIS A 265 -15.03 -12.97 2.93
CA HIS A 265 -15.88 -14.01 2.32
C HIS A 265 -15.22 -15.39 2.29
N PHE A 266 -13.92 -15.47 2.60
CA PHE A 266 -13.10 -16.68 2.53
C PHE A 266 -12.37 -16.95 3.85
N THR A 267 -12.91 -16.47 4.98
CA THR A 267 -12.23 -16.51 6.29
C THR A 267 -11.81 -17.92 6.71
N ASN A 268 -12.64 -18.94 6.45
CA ASN A 268 -12.33 -20.33 6.79
C ASN A 268 -11.25 -20.89 5.86
N GLU A 269 -11.41 -20.67 4.56
CA GLU A 269 -10.56 -21.20 3.51
C GLU A 269 -9.16 -20.56 3.53
N ILE A 270 -9.06 -19.30 3.96
CA ILE A 270 -7.81 -18.61 4.26
C ILE A 270 -7.19 -19.18 5.54
N GLY A 271 -7.97 -19.41 6.60
CA GLY A 271 -7.51 -20.08 7.83
C GLY A 271 -6.82 -21.42 7.54
N ASP A 272 -7.50 -22.29 6.78
CA ASP A 272 -6.97 -23.59 6.32
C ASP A 272 -5.64 -23.46 5.55
N VAL A 273 -5.46 -22.39 4.77
CA VAL A 273 -4.21 -22.08 4.06
C VAL A 273 -3.12 -21.66 5.03
N MET A 274 -3.44 -20.83 6.03
CA MET A 274 -2.48 -20.36 7.02
C MET A 274 -2.00 -21.47 7.95
N ASP A 275 -2.89 -22.39 8.38
CA ASP A 275 -2.49 -23.55 9.20
C ASP A 275 -1.48 -24.45 8.48
N ARG A 276 -1.73 -24.74 7.19
CA ARG A 276 -0.79 -25.52 6.36
C ARG A 276 0.53 -24.77 6.13
N LEU A 277 0.45 -23.48 5.84
CA LEU A 277 1.63 -22.64 5.66
C LEU A 277 2.47 -22.58 6.94
N TYR A 278 1.84 -22.43 8.11
CA TYR A 278 2.54 -22.39 9.40
C TYR A 278 3.25 -23.72 9.70
N TRP A 279 2.57 -24.85 9.47
CA TRP A 279 3.20 -26.17 9.58
C TRP A 279 4.43 -26.30 8.67
N ASN A 280 4.32 -25.86 7.42
CA ASN A 280 5.43 -25.84 6.48
C ASN A 280 6.54 -24.86 6.86
N TRP A 281 6.20 -23.73 7.50
CA TRP A 281 7.14 -22.70 7.93
C TRP A 281 8.06 -23.19 9.06
N GLU A 282 7.48 -23.88 10.05
CA GLU A 282 8.21 -24.44 11.20
C GLU A 282 8.99 -25.72 10.84
N MET A 283 8.49 -26.55 9.91
CA MET A 283 9.09 -27.86 9.60
C MET A 283 10.14 -27.84 8.48
N LYS A 284 10.12 -26.85 7.57
CA LYS A 284 11.11 -26.76 6.46
C LYS A 284 12.38 -26.05 6.93
N GLU A 285 13.51 -26.77 6.99
CA GLU A 285 14.83 -26.17 7.18
C GLU A 285 15.16 -25.15 6.06
N LEU A 286 15.85 -24.06 6.39
CA LEU A 286 16.28 -23.06 5.40
C LEU A 286 17.51 -23.53 4.62
N GLU A 287 17.26 -24.15 3.47
CA GLU A 287 18.29 -24.31 2.45
C GLU A 287 18.76 -22.95 1.90
N PRO A 288 20.07 -22.75 1.66
CA PRO A 288 20.57 -21.54 1.01
C PRO A 288 20.07 -21.46 -0.45
N ALA A 289 19.30 -20.42 -0.79
CA ALA A 289 18.92 -20.21 -2.19
C ALA A 289 20.16 -19.97 -3.07
N LYS A 290 20.12 -20.54 -4.28
CA LYS A 290 21.03 -20.15 -5.36
C LYS A 290 20.75 -18.69 -5.72
N MET A 291 21.76 -17.92 -6.12
CA MET A 291 21.63 -16.47 -6.37
C MET A 291 20.43 -16.10 -7.26
N HIS A 292 20.14 -16.87 -8.31
CA HIS A 292 18.99 -16.63 -9.20
C HIS A 292 17.60 -16.88 -8.57
N ASP A 293 17.51 -17.70 -7.51
CA ASP A 293 16.27 -17.96 -6.77
C ASP A 293 16.09 -16.96 -5.60
N LEU A 294 17.13 -16.18 -5.24
CA LEU A 294 17.14 -15.41 -3.99
C LEU A 294 16.04 -14.33 -3.93
N SER A 295 15.77 -13.64 -5.05
CA SER A 295 14.68 -12.64 -5.12
C SER A 295 13.30 -13.29 -4.93
N PHE A 296 13.09 -14.48 -5.53
CA PHE A 296 11.89 -15.30 -5.38
C PHE A 296 11.71 -15.74 -3.91
N GLN A 297 12.77 -16.27 -3.29
CA GLN A 297 12.75 -16.71 -1.89
C GLN A 297 12.42 -15.54 -0.95
N ILE A 298 13.13 -14.41 -1.07
CA ILE A 298 12.88 -13.23 -0.23
C ILE A 298 11.45 -12.74 -0.38
N PHE A 299 10.92 -12.68 -1.62
CA PHE A 299 9.52 -12.32 -1.86
C PHE A 299 8.55 -13.28 -1.17
N GLY A 300 8.71 -14.59 -1.42
CA GLY A 300 7.82 -15.62 -0.88
C GLY A 300 7.84 -15.71 0.64
N ASP A 301 9.03 -15.71 1.24
CA ASP A 301 9.19 -15.75 2.70
C ASP A 301 8.67 -14.45 3.37
N SER A 302 8.83 -13.28 2.73
CA SER A 302 8.28 -12.01 3.24
C SER A 302 6.75 -11.98 3.18
N LEU A 303 6.16 -12.51 2.10
CA LEU A 303 4.71 -12.61 1.92
C LEU A 303 4.11 -13.62 2.91
N ALA A 304 4.69 -14.80 3.03
CA ALA A 304 4.30 -15.82 4.00
C ALA A 304 4.39 -15.26 5.44
N PHE A 305 5.48 -14.57 5.78
CA PHE A 305 5.60 -13.89 7.08
C PHE A 305 4.49 -12.88 7.32
N GLN A 306 4.20 -12.03 6.34
CA GLN A 306 3.15 -11.01 6.46
C GLN A 306 1.77 -11.64 6.66
N LEU A 307 1.45 -12.69 5.90
CA LEU A 307 0.16 -13.37 5.97
C LEU A 307 0.00 -14.13 7.29
N LEU A 308 0.98 -14.96 7.69
CA LEU A 308 0.96 -15.68 8.97
C LEU A 308 0.81 -14.72 10.15
N ARG A 309 1.62 -13.66 10.21
CA ARG A 309 1.54 -12.69 11.30
C ARG A 309 0.19 -11.95 11.35
N ARG A 310 -0.43 -11.65 10.21
CA ARG A 310 -1.78 -11.06 10.17
C ARG A 310 -2.88 -12.01 10.65
N HIS A 311 -2.65 -13.32 10.61
CA HIS A 311 -3.64 -14.32 11.03
C HIS A 311 -3.43 -14.84 12.46
N GLY A 312 -2.43 -14.35 13.20
CA GLY A 312 -2.23 -14.62 14.63
C GLY A 312 -1.00 -15.45 14.99
N TYR A 313 -0.23 -15.92 13.99
CA TYR A 313 0.93 -16.79 14.22
C TYR A 313 2.18 -16.00 14.61
N ARG A 314 2.79 -16.36 15.75
CA ARG A 314 4.02 -15.74 16.25
C ARG A 314 5.27 -16.40 15.66
N ILE A 315 5.72 -15.89 14.52
CA ILE A 315 6.89 -16.38 13.77
C ILE A 315 8.07 -15.40 13.77
N SER A 316 9.29 -15.92 13.62
CA SER A 316 10.52 -15.11 13.50
C SER A 316 10.69 -14.48 12.10
N PRO A 317 11.15 -13.22 11.99
CA PRO A 317 11.50 -12.60 10.71
C PRO A 317 12.85 -13.08 10.14
N GLU A 318 13.64 -13.86 10.90
CA GLU A 318 15.00 -14.30 10.52
C GLU A 318 15.05 -14.95 9.13
N ARG A 319 14.02 -15.73 8.77
CA ARG A 319 13.90 -16.47 7.51
C ARG A 319 14.09 -15.56 6.29
N PHE A 320 13.32 -14.47 6.19
CA PHE A 320 13.46 -13.53 5.08
C PHE A 320 14.51 -12.43 5.33
N CYS A 321 14.86 -12.12 6.59
CA CYS A 321 15.89 -11.13 6.91
C CYS A 321 17.34 -11.64 6.75
N ARG A 322 17.57 -12.94 6.47
CA ARG A 322 18.91 -13.56 6.43
C ARG A 322 19.90 -12.85 5.52
N PHE A 323 19.46 -12.31 4.38
CA PHE A 323 20.32 -11.59 3.42
C PHE A 323 21.00 -10.34 4.04
N MET A 324 20.44 -9.76 5.11
CA MET A 324 21.01 -8.63 5.84
C MET A 324 22.32 -8.97 6.59
N ARG A 325 22.66 -10.25 6.73
CA ARG A 325 23.88 -10.70 7.44
C ARG A 325 25.15 -10.63 6.59
N GLU A 326 25.02 -10.47 5.27
CA GLU A 326 26.13 -10.55 4.32
C GLU A 326 26.35 -9.19 3.61
N PRO A 327 27.34 -8.38 4.01
CA PRO A 327 27.54 -7.04 3.43
C PRO A 327 27.75 -7.04 1.91
N GLN A 328 28.37 -8.09 1.34
CA GLN A 328 28.54 -8.24 -0.10
C GLN A 328 27.22 -8.51 -0.83
N MET A 329 26.29 -9.23 -0.19
CA MET A 329 24.95 -9.45 -0.73
C MET A 329 24.17 -8.14 -0.82
N LEU A 330 24.26 -7.30 0.22
CA LEU A 330 23.61 -5.98 0.23
C LEU A 330 24.16 -5.04 -0.85
N LEU A 331 25.47 -5.07 -1.10
CA LEU A 331 26.08 -4.33 -2.22
C LEU A 331 25.59 -4.86 -3.57
N TYR A 332 25.60 -6.18 -3.77
CA TYR A 332 25.11 -6.81 -4.99
C TYR A 332 23.63 -6.47 -5.29
N MET A 333 22.76 -6.60 -4.28
CA MET A 333 21.34 -6.23 -4.38
C MET A 333 21.14 -4.73 -4.65
N GLU A 334 22.04 -3.88 -4.17
CA GLU A 334 22.00 -2.44 -4.38
C GLU A 334 22.47 -2.01 -5.79
N GLU A 335 23.42 -2.74 -6.37
CA GLU A 335 23.87 -2.58 -7.76
C GLU A 335 22.84 -3.14 -8.76
N ASN A 336 22.19 -4.26 -8.40
CA ASN A 336 21.23 -4.99 -9.25
C ASN A 336 19.78 -4.78 -8.75
N TYR A 337 19.48 -3.57 -8.28
CA TYR A 337 18.25 -3.23 -7.56
C TYR A 337 16.95 -3.57 -8.29
N GLN A 338 16.99 -3.64 -9.63
CA GLN A 338 15.84 -3.97 -10.48
C GLN A 338 15.39 -5.42 -10.30
N ASP A 339 16.32 -6.36 -10.15
CA ASP A 339 16.05 -7.79 -9.93
C ASP A 339 15.43 -8.07 -8.55
N PHE A 340 15.66 -7.16 -7.59
CA PHE A 340 15.17 -7.25 -6.21
C PHE A 340 14.01 -6.30 -5.90
N PHE A 341 13.51 -5.54 -6.87
CA PHE A 341 12.55 -4.47 -6.64
C PHE A 341 11.23 -4.97 -6.02
N GLY A 342 10.63 -6.03 -6.60
CA GLY A 342 9.42 -6.66 -6.06
C GLY A 342 9.66 -7.36 -4.71
N ALA A 343 10.81 -8.01 -4.53
CA ALA A 343 11.19 -8.63 -3.26
C ALA A 343 11.34 -7.59 -2.14
N MET A 344 11.97 -6.44 -2.42
CA MET A 344 12.09 -5.34 -1.45
C MET A 344 10.76 -4.65 -1.16
N TYR A 345 9.81 -4.62 -2.11
CA TYR A 345 8.44 -4.20 -1.83
C TYR A 345 7.75 -5.13 -0.82
N ALA A 346 7.89 -6.45 -0.99
CA ALA A 346 7.36 -7.44 -0.03
C ALA A 346 8.03 -7.32 1.35
N VAL A 347 9.36 -7.16 1.41
CA VAL A 347 10.11 -6.90 2.67
C VAL A 347 9.60 -5.63 3.34
N TYR A 348 9.47 -4.52 2.61
CA TYR A 348 9.01 -3.25 3.17
C TYR A 348 7.61 -3.40 3.76
N ARG A 349 6.66 -4.00 3.01
CA ARG A 349 5.32 -4.34 3.47
C ARG A 349 5.32 -5.24 4.71
N ALA A 350 6.22 -6.23 4.80
CA ALA A 350 6.36 -7.10 5.97
C ALA A 350 6.81 -6.34 7.23
N THR A 351 7.70 -5.35 7.09
CA THR A 351 8.22 -4.56 8.22
C THR A 351 7.18 -3.67 8.91
N HIS A 352 6.00 -3.48 8.32
CA HIS A 352 4.87 -2.81 8.97
C HIS A 352 4.29 -3.59 10.16
N LEU A 353 4.62 -4.88 10.30
CA LEU A 353 4.15 -5.75 11.39
C LEU A 353 5.24 -6.02 12.45
N MET A 354 6.23 -5.12 12.55
CA MET A 354 7.37 -5.22 13.47
C MET A 354 6.96 -5.10 14.95
N PHE A 355 7.46 -5.99 15.78
CA PHE A 355 7.30 -5.95 17.25
C PHE A 355 8.48 -5.24 17.91
N LEU A 356 8.35 -4.93 19.21
CA LEU A 356 9.34 -4.11 19.93
C LEU A 356 10.73 -4.76 20.03
N LYS A 357 10.81 -6.09 19.96
CA LYS A 357 12.03 -6.89 20.17
C LYS A 357 12.67 -7.40 18.86
N GLU A 358 12.37 -6.78 17.72
CA GLU A 358 12.80 -7.23 16.38
C GLU A 358 13.61 -6.14 15.63
N PRO A 359 14.79 -5.73 16.15
CA PRO A 359 15.61 -4.66 15.54
C PRO A 359 16.07 -4.98 14.10
N GLU A 360 16.15 -6.26 13.71
CA GLU A 360 16.45 -6.70 12.36
C GLU A 360 15.43 -6.19 11.32
N LEU A 361 14.16 -6.02 11.71
CA LEU A 361 13.13 -5.46 10.83
C LEU A 361 13.31 -3.96 10.60
N GLU A 362 13.92 -3.22 11.52
CA GLU A 362 14.23 -1.79 11.31
C GLU A 362 15.37 -1.64 10.27
N ASN A 363 16.35 -2.53 10.31
CA ASN A 363 17.41 -2.61 9.31
C ASN A 363 16.84 -3.02 7.94
N ALA A 364 15.98 -4.05 7.90
CA ALA A 364 15.32 -4.51 6.67
C ALA A 364 14.41 -3.42 6.07
N LYS A 365 13.65 -2.68 6.89
CA LYS A 365 12.83 -1.53 6.48
C LYS A 365 13.67 -0.40 5.87
N THR A 366 14.81 -0.11 6.48
CA THR A 366 15.74 0.93 6.00
C THR A 366 16.37 0.53 4.65
N PHE A 367 16.84 -0.71 4.54
CA PHE A 367 17.44 -1.21 3.29
C PHE A 367 16.42 -1.36 2.16
N SER A 368 15.27 -1.99 2.41
CA SER A 368 14.21 -2.11 1.40
C SER A 368 13.71 -0.75 0.92
N LYS A 369 13.50 0.23 1.83
CA LYS A 369 13.18 1.61 1.45
C LYS A 369 14.24 2.23 0.52
N LYS A 370 15.53 2.06 0.83
CA LYS A 370 16.63 2.55 -0.02
C LYS A 370 16.57 1.94 -1.43
N ILE A 371 16.34 0.64 -1.55
CA ILE A 371 16.21 -0.06 -2.84
C ILE A 371 14.97 0.43 -3.61
N LEU A 372 13.82 0.56 -2.94
CA LEU A 372 12.59 1.03 -3.55
C LEU A 372 12.70 2.47 -4.06
N GLN A 373 13.37 3.35 -3.30
CA GLN A 373 13.62 4.73 -3.73
C GLN A 373 14.52 4.81 -4.98
N LYS A 374 15.47 3.88 -5.18
CA LYS A 374 16.28 3.82 -6.41
C LYS A 374 15.47 3.45 -7.67
N GLY A 375 14.36 2.74 -7.52
CA GLY A 375 13.50 2.33 -8.66
C GLY A 375 12.33 3.26 -8.95
N LEU A 376 12.20 4.37 -8.21
CA LEU A 376 11.32 5.48 -8.54
C LEU A 376 12.10 6.57 -9.31
N PRO A 377 11.46 7.33 -10.22
CA PRO A 377 12.09 8.49 -10.86
C PRO A 377 12.53 9.54 -9.83
N SER A 378 13.59 10.29 -10.14
CA SER A 378 14.04 11.40 -9.28
C SER A 378 13.09 12.60 -9.38
N GLU A 379 12.82 13.26 -8.25
CA GLU A 379 12.04 14.51 -8.18
C GLU A 379 12.74 15.69 -8.90
N ASP A 380 14.06 15.61 -9.13
CA ASP A 380 14.88 16.71 -9.67
C ASP A 380 14.71 17.00 -11.18
N LEU A 381 13.93 16.19 -11.92
CA LEU A 381 13.85 16.28 -13.39
C LEU A 381 12.53 16.92 -13.87
N ASN A 382 12.58 18.23 -14.11
CA ASN A 382 11.50 19.02 -14.73
C ASN A 382 11.21 18.67 -16.21
N ASP A 383 12.02 17.83 -16.85
CA ASP A 383 11.87 17.47 -18.26
C ASP A 383 10.92 16.28 -18.46
N SER A 384 9.64 16.62 -18.64
CA SER A 384 8.49 15.74 -18.90
C SER A 384 8.14 14.77 -17.75
N PRO A 385 6.92 14.85 -17.15
CA PRO A 385 6.47 13.87 -16.18
C PRO A 385 6.37 12.48 -16.82
N LEU A 386 7.29 11.58 -16.45
CA LEU A 386 7.25 10.18 -16.87
C LEU A 386 6.07 9.50 -16.19
N VAL A 387 5.22 8.85 -16.99
CA VAL A 387 4.07 8.09 -16.46
C VAL A 387 4.61 6.87 -15.72
N LEU A 388 4.47 6.86 -14.39
CA LEU A 388 4.80 5.71 -13.55
C LEU A 388 4.01 4.47 -14.00
N SER A 389 4.66 3.31 -13.95
CA SER A 389 3.93 2.03 -14.03
C SER A 389 3.03 1.85 -12.81
N ASP A 390 1.98 1.04 -12.92
CA ASP A 390 1.02 0.87 -11.81
C ASP A 390 1.69 0.27 -10.56
N HIS A 391 2.69 -0.61 -10.74
CA HIS A 391 3.53 -1.13 -9.66
C HIS A 391 4.39 -0.04 -9.00
N GLN A 392 4.96 0.91 -9.76
CA GLN A 392 5.67 2.05 -9.19
C GLN A 392 4.72 3.00 -8.44
N LYS A 393 3.48 3.21 -8.90
CA LYS A 393 2.46 3.98 -8.16
C LYS A 393 2.05 3.29 -6.85
N GLU A 394 2.02 1.95 -6.80
CA GLU A 394 1.83 1.19 -5.56
C GLU A 394 3.01 1.41 -4.59
N ILE A 395 4.25 1.34 -5.08
CA ILE A 395 5.47 1.53 -4.27
C ILE A 395 5.60 2.96 -3.76
N GLU A 396 5.37 3.97 -4.61
CA GLU A 396 5.36 5.38 -4.23
C GLU A 396 4.35 5.64 -3.10
N HIS A 397 3.12 5.14 -3.26
CA HIS A 397 2.07 5.23 -2.24
C HIS A 397 2.47 4.57 -0.92
N GLU A 398 3.06 3.36 -1.00
CA GLU A 398 3.51 2.60 0.16
C GLU A 398 4.63 3.31 0.94
N LEU A 399 5.56 3.98 0.23
CA LEU A 399 6.67 4.73 0.84
C LEU A 399 6.26 6.09 1.40
N LYS A 400 5.22 6.71 0.82
CA LYS A 400 4.78 8.08 1.12
C LYS A 400 3.86 8.16 2.33
N HIS A 401 2.99 7.17 2.52
CA HIS A 401 1.97 7.17 3.56
C HIS A 401 2.22 6.05 4.58
N LEU A 402 2.19 6.36 5.89
CA LEU A 402 2.32 5.33 6.94
C LEU A 402 1.16 4.33 6.83
N TRP A 403 1.43 3.02 6.82
CA TRP A 403 0.37 1.98 6.72
C TRP A 403 -0.76 2.13 7.76
N LEU A 404 -0.42 2.49 9.00
CA LEU A 404 -1.41 2.75 10.05
C LEU A 404 -2.27 4.00 9.76
N ALA A 405 -1.82 4.94 8.94
CA ALA A 405 -2.56 6.16 8.60
C ALA A 405 -3.55 6.00 7.43
N ARG A 406 -3.69 4.80 6.84
CA ARG A 406 -4.51 4.58 5.62
C ARG A 406 -5.83 3.86 5.91
N MET A 407 -6.92 4.34 5.30
CA MET A 407 -8.24 3.70 5.34
C MET A 407 -8.29 2.46 4.45
N ASP A 408 -8.61 1.28 5.00
CA ASP A 408 -8.61 0.03 4.23
C ASP A 408 -9.60 0.06 3.06
N HIS A 409 -10.78 0.66 3.22
CA HIS A 409 -11.74 0.84 2.12
C HIS A 409 -11.19 1.70 0.97
N LEU A 410 -10.34 2.70 1.23
CA LEU A 410 -9.68 3.50 0.18
C LEU A 410 -8.47 2.77 -0.41
N GLU A 411 -7.73 1.97 0.36
CA GLU A 411 -6.71 1.07 -0.19
C GLU A 411 -7.37 0.04 -1.14
N HIS A 412 -8.52 -0.55 -0.75
CA HIS A 412 -9.30 -1.44 -1.61
C HIS A 412 -9.77 -0.73 -2.89
N ARG A 413 -10.30 0.50 -2.78
CA ARG A 413 -10.66 1.33 -3.93
C ARG A 413 -9.48 1.49 -4.89
N MET A 414 -8.37 2.01 -4.37
CA MET A 414 -7.16 2.27 -5.13
C MET A 414 -6.64 1.00 -5.81
N TYR A 415 -6.72 -0.14 -5.13
CA TYR A 415 -6.27 -1.42 -5.69
C TYR A 415 -7.24 -1.93 -6.77
N ILE A 416 -8.55 -1.85 -6.57
CA ILE A 416 -9.56 -2.22 -7.59
C ILE A 416 -9.39 -1.36 -8.85
N GLU A 417 -9.29 -0.03 -8.71
CA GLU A 417 -9.19 0.91 -9.85
C GLU A 417 -7.87 0.78 -10.63
N ARG A 418 -6.80 0.27 -10.02
CA ARG A 418 -5.48 0.06 -10.65
C ARG A 418 -5.19 -1.39 -11.05
N SER A 419 -5.98 -2.37 -10.59
CA SER A 419 -5.63 -3.78 -10.77
C SER A 419 -5.79 -4.23 -12.22
N LYS A 420 -4.67 -4.66 -12.80
CA LYS A 420 -4.60 -5.48 -14.03
C LYS A 420 -4.24 -6.94 -13.72
N GLY A 421 -4.36 -7.36 -12.46
CA GLY A 421 -3.83 -8.62 -11.92
C GLY A 421 -2.96 -8.40 -10.67
N TYR A 422 -2.29 -9.45 -10.20
CA TYR A 422 -1.39 -9.38 -9.04
C TYR A 422 0.08 -9.35 -9.47
N ASN A 423 0.82 -8.28 -9.18
CA ASN A 423 2.25 -8.18 -9.50
C ASN A 423 3.09 -9.06 -8.55
N LEU A 424 3.92 -9.96 -9.10
CA LEU A 424 4.89 -10.79 -8.37
C LEU A 424 6.22 -10.02 -8.22
N TRP A 425 7.00 -9.91 -9.30
CA TRP A 425 8.26 -9.15 -9.40
C TRP A 425 8.69 -9.07 -10.89
N ILE A 426 9.89 -8.59 -11.19
CA ILE A 426 10.43 -8.49 -12.57
C ILE A 426 11.41 -9.63 -12.85
N GLY A 427 11.22 -10.36 -13.95
CA GLY A 427 12.06 -11.48 -14.37
C GLY A 427 13.05 -11.17 -15.48
N LYS A 428 13.68 -12.25 -15.98
CA LYS A 428 14.66 -12.26 -17.08
C LYS A 428 14.23 -11.49 -18.35
N SER A 429 12.93 -11.40 -18.63
CA SER A 429 12.41 -10.84 -19.88
C SER A 429 11.10 -10.06 -19.75
N SER A 430 10.46 -10.04 -18.57
CA SER A 430 9.15 -9.40 -18.35
C SER A 430 8.77 -9.28 -16.87
N SER A 431 7.82 -8.40 -16.53
CA SER A 431 7.15 -8.42 -15.22
C SER A 431 6.26 -9.66 -15.04
N TYR A 432 6.48 -10.43 -13.97
CA TYR A 432 5.56 -11.46 -13.53
C TYR A 432 4.30 -10.82 -12.94
N ARG A 433 3.16 -11.07 -13.57
CA ARG A 433 1.82 -10.85 -13.00
C ARG A 433 1.16 -12.23 -12.82
N LEU A 434 0.20 -12.38 -11.91
CA LEU A 434 -0.79 -13.46 -11.99
C LEU A 434 -1.99 -12.94 -12.78
N THR A 435 -2.53 -13.77 -13.67
CA THR A 435 -3.84 -13.50 -14.26
C THR A 435 -4.88 -13.58 -13.16
N CYS A 436 -5.75 -12.57 -13.11
CA CYS A 436 -6.88 -12.54 -12.18
C CYS A 436 -8.12 -12.98 -12.96
N PRO A 437 -8.89 -13.99 -12.49
CA PRO A 437 -10.19 -14.31 -13.07
C PRO A 437 -11.12 -13.10 -13.02
N ASP A 438 -11.91 -12.92 -14.07
CA ASP A 438 -12.91 -11.83 -14.15
C ASP A 438 -13.87 -11.87 -12.96
N ASP A 439 -14.14 -13.06 -12.40
CA ASP A 439 -14.99 -13.25 -11.22
C ASP A 439 -14.42 -12.60 -9.95
N ILE A 440 -13.09 -12.58 -9.75
CA ILE A 440 -12.47 -11.93 -8.58
C ILE A 440 -12.65 -10.40 -8.67
N ILE A 441 -12.44 -9.82 -9.86
CA ILE A 441 -12.59 -8.37 -10.06
C ILE A 441 -14.08 -7.95 -10.01
N GLN A 442 -14.98 -8.79 -10.54
CA GLN A 442 -16.43 -8.58 -10.40
C GLN A 442 -16.88 -8.67 -8.94
N LEU A 443 -16.41 -9.66 -8.19
CA LEU A 443 -16.67 -9.79 -6.75
C LEU A 443 -16.20 -8.54 -5.99
N ALA A 444 -14.97 -8.08 -6.24
CA ALA A 444 -14.42 -6.88 -5.59
C ALA A 444 -15.22 -5.61 -5.90
N THR A 445 -15.54 -5.40 -7.18
CA THR A 445 -16.35 -4.26 -7.65
C THR A 445 -17.74 -4.26 -7.00
N LYS A 446 -18.38 -5.44 -6.93
CA LYS A 446 -19.71 -5.60 -6.31
C LYS A 446 -19.65 -5.44 -4.79
N ASN A 447 -18.66 -6.02 -4.11
CA ASN A 447 -18.48 -5.87 -2.66
C ASN A 447 -18.26 -4.41 -2.26
N PHE A 448 -17.39 -3.69 -3.00
CA PHE A 448 -17.16 -2.27 -2.79
C PHE A 448 -18.43 -1.42 -2.96
N THR A 449 -19.18 -1.65 -4.05
CA THR A 449 -20.41 -0.91 -4.35
C THR A 449 -21.50 -1.18 -3.31
N THR A 450 -21.62 -2.42 -2.84
CA THR A 450 -22.52 -2.82 -1.75
C THR A 450 -22.16 -2.10 -0.44
N ARG A 451 -20.89 -2.13 -0.01
CA ARG A 451 -20.40 -1.39 1.17
C ARG A 451 -20.71 0.11 1.05
N GLN A 452 -20.47 0.72 -0.11
CA GLN A 452 -20.76 2.15 -0.32
C GLN A 452 -22.26 2.47 -0.19
N SER A 453 -23.15 1.59 -0.66
CA SER A 453 -24.60 1.73 -0.48
C SER A 453 -25.02 1.66 1.00
N VAL A 454 -24.45 0.72 1.75
CA VAL A 454 -24.61 0.59 3.20
C VAL A 454 -24.13 1.86 3.91
N TYR A 455 -22.93 2.36 3.58
CA TYR A 455 -22.37 3.57 4.20
C TYR A 455 -23.23 4.82 3.99
N ARG A 456 -23.79 5.00 2.78
CA ARG A 456 -24.75 6.10 2.50
C ARG A 456 -26.03 5.99 3.32
N THR A 457 -26.44 4.77 3.69
CA THR A 457 -27.67 4.52 4.46
C THR A 457 -27.43 4.77 5.95
N GLU A 458 -26.36 4.19 6.52
CA GLU A 458 -25.94 4.41 7.90
C GLU A 458 -25.67 5.90 8.19
N LEU A 459 -25.01 6.62 7.28
CA LEU A 459 -24.77 8.06 7.43
C LEU A 459 -26.07 8.89 7.44
N LYS A 460 -27.10 8.49 6.68
CA LYS A 460 -28.42 9.14 6.72
C LYS A 460 -29.13 8.89 8.05
N GLU A 461 -29.04 7.68 8.59
CA GLU A 461 -29.55 7.35 9.92
C GLU A 461 -28.85 8.16 11.01
N LEU A 462 -27.51 8.24 10.98
CA LEU A 462 -26.73 8.99 11.97
C LEU A 462 -27.02 10.50 11.91
N LYS A 463 -27.13 11.07 10.71
CA LYS A 463 -27.53 12.49 10.53
C LYS A 463 -28.93 12.77 11.04
N ARG A 464 -29.86 11.83 10.91
CA ARG A 464 -31.20 11.93 11.51
C ARG A 464 -31.11 11.88 13.03
N TRP A 465 -30.44 10.87 13.60
CA TRP A 465 -30.25 10.72 15.04
C TRP A 465 -29.61 11.97 15.68
N SER A 466 -28.53 12.50 15.10
CA SER A 466 -27.84 13.71 15.58
C SER A 466 -28.75 14.96 15.56
N LYS A 467 -29.69 15.04 14.62
CA LYS A 467 -30.68 16.11 14.58
C LYS A 467 -31.79 15.90 15.61
N ASP A 468 -32.29 14.68 15.74
CA ASP A 468 -33.43 14.33 16.60
C ASP A 468 -33.07 14.43 18.09
N THR A 469 -31.82 14.09 18.47
CA THR A 469 -31.29 14.33 19.83
C THR A 469 -30.91 15.78 20.11
N GLY A 470 -30.96 16.67 19.11
CA GLY A 470 -30.58 18.07 19.24
C GLY A 470 -29.07 18.37 19.15
N LEU A 471 -28.20 17.35 19.12
CA LEU A 471 -26.74 17.50 19.05
C LEU A 471 -26.28 18.32 17.82
N ALA A 472 -26.95 18.15 16.67
CA ALA A 472 -26.68 18.94 15.46
C ALA A 472 -27.11 20.42 15.56
N ASN A 473 -27.91 20.78 16.57
CA ASN A 473 -28.53 22.10 16.73
C ASN A 473 -27.98 22.88 17.95
N MET A 474 -26.86 22.45 18.54
CA MET A 474 -26.28 23.07 19.74
C MET A 474 -25.91 24.55 19.54
N GLY A 475 -25.71 25.00 18.30
CA GLY A 475 -25.35 26.40 18.00
C GLY A 475 -23.90 26.76 18.34
N PHE A 476 -23.16 25.79 18.88
CA PHE A 476 -21.73 25.82 19.10
C PHE A 476 -21.15 24.42 18.79
N GLY A 477 -19.82 24.33 18.78
CA GLY A 477 -19.13 23.11 18.37
C GLY A 477 -19.30 22.81 16.88
N ARG A 478 -18.60 21.78 16.39
CA ARG A 478 -18.48 21.54 14.94
C ARG A 478 -19.42 20.42 14.48
N GLU A 479 -20.22 20.67 13.44
CA GLU A 479 -21.03 19.63 12.78
C GLU A 479 -20.11 18.63 12.08
N LYS A 480 -19.64 17.64 12.84
CA LYS A 480 -18.67 16.63 12.40
C LYS A 480 -19.32 15.25 12.23
N THR A 481 -20.65 15.13 12.20
CA THR A 481 -21.36 13.83 12.04
C THR A 481 -20.86 13.04 10.84
N THR A 482 -20.57 13.72 9.73
CA THR A 482 -20.00 13.09 8.53
C THR A 482 -18.55 12.61 8.74
N TYR A 483 -17.75 13.36 9.49
CA TYR A 483 -16.36 13.01 9.83
C TYR A 483 -16.35 11.83 10.82
N CYS A 484 -17.07 11.93 11.93
CA CYS A 484 -17.22 10.86 12.93
C CYS A 484 -17.69 9.55 12.29
N TYR A 485 -18.65 9.61 11.38
CA TYR A 485 -19.09 8.42 10.63
C TYR A 485 -18.00 7.88 9.68
N PHE A 486 -17.34 8.73 8.91
CA PHE A 486 -16.25 8.32 8.02
C PHE A 486 -15.11 7.64 8.80
N ILE A 487 -14.75 8.17 9.97
CA ILE A 487 -13.75 7.57 10.85
C ILE A 487 -14.24 6.25 11.47
N ALA A 488 -15.52 6.11 11.81
CA ALA A 488 -16.10 4.84 12.29
C ALA A 488 -16.24 3.78 11.19
N ALA A 489 -16.49 4.18 9.94
CA ALA A 489 -16.58 3.30 8.77
C ALA A 489 -15.19 2.92 8.21
N THR A 490 -14.20 3.80 8.40
CA THR A 490 -12.81 3.64 7.91
C THR A 490 -12.21 2.26 8.18
N PRO A 491 -12.37 1.67 9.37
CA PRO A 491 -11.70 0.43 9.68
C PRO A 491 -12.64 -0.76 9.95
N ILE A 492 -13.95 -0.55 10.15
CA ILE A 492 -14.95 -1.62 10.35
C ILE A 492 -15.52 -2.00 8.98
N SER A 493 -14.68 -2.57 8.10
CA SER A 493 -15.07 -2.94 6.73
C SER A 493 -15.90 -4.23 6.63
N HIS A 494 -16.03 -4.99 7.72
CA HIS A 494 -16.74 -6.28 7.73
C HIS A 494 -18.26 -6.11 7.49
N PRO A 495 -18.92 -6.99 6.73
CA PRO A 495 -20.36 -6.94 6.46
C PRO A 495 -21.25 -7.22 7.68
N LEU A 496 -20.67 -7.62 8.83
CA LEU A 496 -21.43 -8.06 10.01
C LEU A 496 -21.65 -7.00 11.09
N ASP A 497 -21.22 -5.75 10.91
CA ASP A 497 -21.33 -4.77 12.01
C ASP A 497 -21.72 -3.33 11.62
N SER A 498 -22.89 -3.23 10.98
CA SER A 498 -23.61 -1.97 10.79
C SER A 498 -23.94 -1.28 12.11
N GLU A 499 -24.27 -2.06 13.15
CA GLU A 499 -24.58 -1.51 14.48
C GLU A 499 -23.32 -1.00 15.19
N ALA A 500 -22.18 -1.72 15.18
CA ALA A 500 -20.93 -1.16 15.69
C ALA A 500 -20.54 0.14 15.00
N ARG A 501 -20.56 0.20 13.65
CA ARG A 501 -20.24 1.45 12.92
C ARG A 501 -21.13 2.60 13.38
N LYS A 502 -22.44 2.38 13.48
CA LYS A 502 -23.39 3.39 13.96
C LYS A 502 -23.14 3.76 15.42
N ILE A 503 -22.85 2.81 16.30
CA ILE A 503 -22.59 3.05 17.73
C ILE A 503 -21.29 3.82 17.94
N VAL A 504 -20.18 3.41 17.31
CA VAL A 504 -18.91 4.15 17.35
C VAL A 504 -19.10 5.57 16.83
N ALA A 505 -19.84 5.74 15.72
CA ALA A 505 -20.11 7.07 15.18
C ALA A 505 -21.02 7.93 16.10
N LYS A 506 -22.06 7.35 16.73
CA LYS A 506 -22.90 8.03 17.72
C LYS A 506 -22.08 8.48 18.93
N CYS A 507 -21.27 7.59 19.51
CA CYS A 507 -20.38 7.91 20.62
C CYS A 507 -19.37 9.00 20.22
N ALA A 508 -18.77 8.93 19.02
CA ALA A 508 -17.81 9.93 18.54
C ALA A 508 -18.44 11.32 18.33
N VAL A 509 -19.69 11.39 17.84
CA VAL A 509 -20.44 12.65 17.75
C VAL A 509 -20.71 13.23 19.14
N LEU A 510 -21.19 12.39 20.07
CA LEU A 510 -21.46 12.81 21.45
C LEU A 510 -20.17 13.27 22.17
N VAL A 511 -19.07 12.54 22.00
CA VAL A 511 -17.73 12.93 22.47
C VAL A 511 -17.35 14.29 21.92
N THR A 512 -17.43 14.51 20.60
CA THR A 512 -17.03 15.78 19.97
C THR A 512 -17.84 16.97 20.51
N VAL A 513 -19.15 16.81 20.69
CA VAL A 513 -20.04 17.86 21.19
C VAL A 513 -19.85 18.14 22.69
N ALA A 514 -19.62 17.10 23.48
CA ALA A 514 -19.35 17.25 24.91
C ALA A 514 -17.97 17.86 25.16
N ASP A 515 -16.94 17.39 24.46
CA ASP A 515 -15.57 17.93 24.47
C ASP A 515 -15.60 19.43 24.13
N ASP A 516 -16.10 19.83 22.93
CA ASP A 516 -16.28 21.23 22.54
C ASP A 516 -17.05 22.06 23.61
N PHE A 517 -18.01 21.47 24.35
CA PHE A 517 -18.73 22.13 25.45
C PHE A 517 -17.88 22.34 26.70
N PHE A 518 -17.14 21.31 27.16
CA PHE A 518 -16.24 21.41 28.32
C PHE A 518 -15.05 22.33 28.05
N ASP A 519 -14.60 22.38 26.79
CA ASP A 519 -13.34 23.00 26.41
C ASP A 519 -13.46 24.48 25.98
N GLU A 520 -14.58 24.88 25.36
CA GLU A 520 -14.75 26.23 24.79
C GLU A 520 -16.00 27.00 25.29
N HIS A 521 -17.10 26.32 25.67
CA HIS A 521 -18.41 26.97 25.76
C HIS A 521 -19.08 27.00 27.14
N GLY A 522 -19.08 25.90 27.90
CA GLY A 522 -19.81 25.80 29.16
C GLY A 522 -19.20 26.66 30.27
N SER A 523 -20.02 27.29 31.10
CA SER A 523 -19.54 27.90 32.34
C SER A 523 -19.15 26.83 33.36
N LEU A 524 -18.26 27.16 34.31
CA LEU A 524 -17.81 26.18 35.32
C LEU A 524 -19.00 25.58 36.10
N ASP A 525 -19.98 26.40 36.48
CA ASP A 525 -21.21 25.97 37.16
C ASP A 525 -22.05 24.99 36.31
N GLU A 526 -22.16 25.22 34.99
CA GLU A 526 -22.91 24.33 34.09
C GLU A 526 -22.20 22.99 33.88
N LEU A 527 -20.87 23.01 33.78
CA LEU A 527 -20.05 21.80 33.65
C LEU A 527 -20.03 20.98 34.95
N GLN A 528 -19.98 21.64 36.10
CA GLN A 528 -20.10 20.97 37.41
C GLN A 528 -21.47 20.31 37.55
N ARG A 529 -22.57 21.01 37.25
CA ARG A 529 -23.93 20.42 37.30
C ARG A 529 -24.09 19.26 36.32
N LEU A 530 -23.55 19.37 35.10
CA LEU A 530 -23.57 18.30 34.11
C LEU A 530 -22.78 17.08 34.60
N ASN A 531 -21.57 17.28 35.13
CA ASN A 531 -20.77 16.18 35.70
C ASN A 531 -21.47 15.52 36.90
N GLU A 532 -22.04 16.31 37.83
CA GLU A 532 -22.81 15.77 38.96
C GLU A 532 -24.05 14.98 38.52
N ALA A 533 -24.71 15.42 37.44
CA ALA A 533 -25.84 14.70 36.83
C ALA A 533 -25.37 13.38 36.20
N VAL A 534 -24.26 13.36 35.45
CA VAL A 534 -23.68 12.12 34.89
C VAL A 534 -23.19 11.17 35.99
N ARG A 535 -22.56 11.67 37.06
CA ARG A 535 -22.13 10.86 38.21
C ARG A 535 -23.29 10.15 38.88
N ARG A 536 -24.39 10.87 39.18
CA ARG A 536 -25.62 10.27 39.72
C ARG A 536 -26.41 9.47 38.68
N TRP A 537 -26.22 9.78 37.41
CA TRP A 537 -27.03 9.37 36.27
C TRP A 537 -28.49 9.88 36.35
N GLU A 538 -28.65 11.13 36.80
CA GLU A 538 -29.91 11.82 37.05
C GLU A 538 -29.92 13.21 36.39
N GLY A 539 -30.75 13.43 35.37
CA GLY A 539 -30.82 14.69 34.61
C GLY A 539 -31.68 15.80 35.23
N GLU A 540 -32.12 15.65 36.48
CA GLU A 540 -32.97 16.64 37.17
C GLU A 540 -32.18 17.93 37.46
N GLY A 541 -32.79 19.08 37.15
CA GLY A 541 -32.16 20.40 37.33
C GLY A 541 -31.22 20.84 36.20
N LEU A 542 -30.97 20.00 35.18
CA LEU A 542 -30.27 20.41 33.97
C LEU A 542 -31.18 21.24 33.04
N SER A 543 -30.58 22.20 32.34
CA SER A 543 -31.23 23.02 31.31
C SER A 543 -30.26 23.30 30.15
N GLY A 544 -30.78 23.84 29.05
CA GLY A 544 -29.96 24.22 27.90
C GLY A 544 -29.11 23.07 27.34
N HIS A 545 -27.87 23.38 26.98
CA HIS A 545 -26.92 22.44 26.37
C HIS A 545 -26.57 21.26 27.25
N SER A 546 -26.40 21.47 28.56
CA SER A 546 -26.15 20.37 29.50
C SER A 546 -27.29 19.34 29.50
N ARG A 547 -28.53 19.79 29.36
CA ARG A 547 -29.69 18.89 29.25
C ARG A 547 -29.66 18.07 27.96
N VAL A 548 -29.35 18.70 26.83
CA VAL A 548 -29.25 18.02 25.52
C VAL A 548 -28.15 16.96 25.52
N ILE A 549 -26.98 17.28 26.08
CA ILE A 549 -25.86 16.32 26.19
C ILE A 549 -26.24 15.14 27.10
N PHE A 550 -26.85 15.39 28.25
CA PHE A 550 -27.24 14.34 29.19
C PHE A 550 -28.33 13.42 28.62
N ASP A 551 -29.41 13.99 28.06
CA ASP A 551 -30.52 13.20 27.51
C ASP A 551 -30.03 12.33 26.34
N ALA A 552 -29.21 12.88 25.43
CA ALA A 552 -28.60 12.12 24.34
C ALA A 552 -27.63 11.03 24.81
N LEU A 553 -26.95 11.23 25.95
CA LEU A 553 -26.06 10.26 26.57
C LEU A 553 -26.84 9.10 27.22
N ASP A 554 -27.88 9.37 28.02
CA ASP A 554 -28.67 8.29 28.63
C ASP A 554 -29.43 7.48 27.58
N ASP A 555 -30.02 8.12 26.56
CA ASP A 555 -30.65 7.44 25.43
C ASP A 555 -29.67 6.51 24.71
N LEU A 556 -28.44 6.98 24.43
CA LEU A 556 -27.40 6.19 23.78
C LEU A 556 -26.94 5.01 24.65
N VAL A 557 -26.70 5.24 25.94
CA VAL A 557 -26.32 4.18 26.88
C VAL A 557 -27.43 3.15 27.05
N CYS A 558 -28.71 3.57 27.02
CA CYS A 558 -29.86 2.66 27.04
C CYS A 558 -29.98 1.84 25.75
N ASP A 559 -29.90 2.46 24.55
CA ASP A 559 -29.92 1.77 23.25
C ASP A 559 -28.83 0.69 23.18
N VAL A 560 -27.61 1.03 23.58
CA VAL A 560 -26.47 0.12 23.50
C VAL A 560 -26.52 -0.97 24.59
N ALA A 561 -26.92 -0.64 25.82
CA ALA A 561 -27.12 -1.65 26.87
C ALA A 561 -28.20 -2.68 26.46
N LEU A 562 -29.31 -2.22 25.88
CA LEU A 562 -30.38 -3.10 25.40
C LEU A 562 -29.90 -4.01 24.25
N LYS A 563 -29.11 -3.48 23.30
CA LYS A 563 -28.51 -4.28 22.22
C LYS A 563 -27.55 -5.34 22.76
N ILE A 564 -26.66 -4.97 23.69
CA ILE A 564 -25.74 -5.91 24.35
C ILE A 564 -26.52 -6.97 25.13
N PHE A 565 -27.58 -6.59 25.87
CA PHE A 565 -28.42 -7.53 26.60
C PHE A 565 -29.11 -8.54 25.66
N ASN A 566 -29.70 -8.05 24.56
CA ASN A 566 -30.37 -8.90 23.58
C ASN A 566 -29.42 -9.90 22.88
N GLN A 567 -28.13 -9.55 22.75
CA GLN A 567 -27.14 -10.40 22.09
C GLN A 567 -26.38 -11.34 23.05
N GLN A 568 -25.98 -10.83 24.22
CA GLN A 568 -25.12 -11.55 25.19
C GLN A 568 -25.90 -12.20 26.34
N GLY A 569 -27.15 -11.81 26.57
CA GLY A 569 -28.00 -12.30 27.66
C GLY A 569 -27.70 -11.72 29.05
N TYR A 570 -26.83 -10.71 29.15
CA TYR A 570 -26.53 -10.00 30.40
C TYR A 570 -26.45 -8.48 30.18
N ASP A 571 -26.81 -7.71 31.21
CA ASP A 571 -26.78 -6.25 31.15
C ASP A 571 -25.34 -5.72 31.37
N ARG A 572 -25.00 -4.64 30.66
CA ARG A 572 -23.76 -3.87 30.81
C ARG A 572 -24.02 -2.37 31.04
N LYS A 573 -25.26 -1.92 31.27
CA LYS A 573 -25.61 -0.50 31.47
C LYS A 573 -24.68 0.17 32.49
N THR A 574 -24.50 -0.40 33.68
CA THR A 574 -23.61 0.17 34.71
C THR A 574 -22.17 0.35 34.21
N LEU A 575 -21.61 -0.61 33.47
CA LEU A 575 -20.26 -0.51 32.91
C LEU A 575 -20.15 0.62 31.88
N LEU A 576 -21.16 0.77 31.01
CA LEU A 576 -21.23 1.86 30.05
C LEU A 576 -21.34 3.21 30.77
N GLN A 577 -22.19 3.30 31.79
CA GLN A 577 -22.32 4.48 32.63
C GLN A 577 -20.99 4.86 33.29
N ASP A 578 -20.29 3.89 33.90
CA ASP A 578 -19.02 4.16 34.58
C ASP A 578 -17.94 4.68 33.62
N ILE A 579 -17.86 4.17 32.39
CA ILE A 579 -16.92 4.67 31.36
C ILE A 579 -17.18 6.15 31.07
N TRP A 580 -18.45 6.54 30.93
CA TRP A 580 -18.81 7.95 30.70
C TRP A 580 -18.62 8.83 31.95
N ARG A 581 -18.82 8.29 33.16
CA ARG A 581 -18.52 9.00 34.42
C ARG A 581 -17.04 9.41 34.47
N ASP A 582 -16.12 8.48 34.20
CA ASP A 582 -14.68 8.78 34.18
C ASP A 582 -14.35 9.89 33.17
N VAL A 583 -14.91 9.82 31.95
CA VAL A 583 -14.68 10.79 30.88
C VAL A 583 -15.15 12.19 31.26
N PHE A 584 -16.35 12.33 31.84
CA PHE A 584 -16.87 13.63 32.29
C PHE A 584 -16.11 14.17 33.52
N ASP A 585 -15.68 13.32 34.44
CA ASP A 585 -14.84 13.71 35.59
C ASP A 585 -13.46 14.25 35.12
N VAL A 586 -12.83 13.64 34.10
CA VAL A 586 -11.54 14.14 33.57
C VAL A 586 -11.68 15.38 32.68
N TRP A 587 -12.74 15.51 31.89
CA TRP A 587 -13.01 16.75 31.15
C TRP A 587 -13.21 17.93 32.08
N LEU A 588 -14.01 17.77 33.15
CA LEU A 588 -14.14 18.81 34.18
C LEU A 588 -12.76 19.19 34.75
N LYS A 589 -11.89 18.19 34.95
CA LYS A 589 -10.53 18.41 35.48
C LYS A 589 -9.63 19.19 34.52
N GLU A 590 -9.70 18.93 33.22
CA GLU A 590 -8.97 19.69 32.20
C GLU A 590 -9.51 21.13 32.10
N SER A 591 -10.82 21.33 32.16
CA SER A 591 -11.42 22.67 32.22
C SER A 591 -10.97 23.45 33.48
N GLU A 592 -10.85 22.79 34.64
CA GLU A 592 -10.30 23.39 35.87
C GLU A 592 -8.84 23.82 35.69
N TRP A 593 -7.98 22.96 35.14
CA TRP A 593 -6.57 23.28 34.89
C TRP A 593 -6.42 24.44 33.91
N SER A 594 -7.18 24.43 32.80
CA SER A 594 -7.19 25.51 31.81
C SER A 594 -7.58 26.85 32.44
N ARG A 595 -8.67 26.89 33.23
CA ARG A 595 -9.17 28.12 33.86
C ARG A 595 -8.26 28.64 34.98
N SER A 596 -7.72 27.74 35.80
CA SER A 596 -6.78 28.08 36.88
C SER A 596 -5.36 28.39 36.39
N ARG A 597 -5.05 28.07 35.12
CA ARG A 597 -3.69 28.05 34.55
C ARG A 597 -2.73 27.17 35.35
N GLN A 598 -3.27 26.16 36.04
CA GLN A 598 -2.47 25.16 36.73
C GLN A 598 -1.84 24.24 35.68
N ALA A 599 -0.52 24.19 35.68
CA ALA A 599 0.25 23.27 34.85
C ALA A 599 0.50 21.97 35.64
N PRO A 600 -0.13 20.83 35.27
CA PRO A 600 0.16 19.53 35.88
C PRO A 600 1.60 19.10 35.59
N SER A 601 2.08 18.06 36.29
CA SER A 601 3.28 17.33 35.83
C SER A 601 2.92 16.41 34.65
N ILE A 602 3.90 15.95 33.88
CA ILE A 602 3.66 14.97 32.80
C ILE A 602 2.96 13.71 33.32
N ASP A 603 3.33 13.23 34.52
CA ASP A 603 2.68 12.08 35.17
C ASP A 603 1.20 12.33 35.52
N GLU A 604 0.87 13.53 35.97
CA GLU A 604 -0.51 13.91 36.32
C GLU A 604 -1.35 14.16 35.07
N TYR A 605 -0.79 14.86 34.08
CA TYR A 605 -1.38 15.07 32.77
C TYR A 605 -1.74 13.73 32.12
N LEU A 606 -0.78 12.81 31.96
CA LEU A 606 -1.02 11.55 31.26
C LEU A 606 -2.08 10.67 31.94
N ARG A 607 -2.27 10.76 33.27
CA ARG A 607 -3.37 10.03 33.95
C ARG A 607 -4.76 10.54 33.59
N VAL A 608 -4.91 11.85 33.40
CA VAL A 608 -6.19 12.51 33.07
C VAL A 608 -6.40 12.49 31.56
N ALA A 609 -5.41 12.95 30.80
CA ALA A 609 -5.48 13.18 29.37
C ALA A 609 -5.62 11.88 28.54
N THR A 610 -5.09 10.76 29.05
CA THR A 610 -5.32 9.43 28.44
C THR A 610 -6.80 9.04 28.49
N ILE A 611 -7.56 9.50 29.48
CA ILE A 611 -9.00 9.23 29.58
C ILE A 611 -9.80 10.29 28.81
N SER A 612 -9.38 11.56 28.81
CA SER A 612 -10.12 12.66 28.16
C SER A 612 -10.20 12.56 26.64
N VAL A 613 -9.24 11.88 26.00
CA VAL A 613 -9.34 11.52 24.56
C VAL A 613 -10.56 10.63 24.24
N ALA A 614 -11.24 10.09 25.27
CA ALA A 614 -12.51 9.38 25.23
C ALA A 614 -12.56 8.17 24.27
N ALA A 615 -11.42 7.69 23.76
CA ALA A 615 -11.35 6.62 22.77
C ALA A 615 -12.07 5.36 23.27
N GLN A 616 -11.88 4.98 24.54
CA GLN A 616 -12.61 3.88 25.17
C GLN A 616 -14.13 4.03 25.09
N ALA A 617 -14.68 5.21 25.40
CA ALA A 617 -16.12 5.48 25.31
C ALA A 617 -16.65 5.36 23.87
N MET A 618 -15.81 5.69 22.88
CA MET A 618 -16.15 5.57 21.47
C MET A 618 -16.25 4.11 20.99
N PHE A 619 -15.26 3.25 21.29
CA PHE A 619 -15.19 1.93 20.65
C PHE A 619 -15.56 0.72 21.53
N LEU A 620 -15.33 0.79 22.85
CA LEU A 620 -15.54 -0.36 23.73
C LEU A 620 -17.00 -0.88 23.73
N PRO A 621 -18.05 -0.03 23.57
CA PRO A 621 -19.42 -0.53 23.45
C PRO A 621 -19.65 -1.39 22.20
N ALA A 622 -18.96 -1.09 21.09
CA ALA A 622 -19.02 -1.89 19.87
C ALA A 622 -18.32 -3.25 20.01
N CYS A 623 -17.24 -3.35 20.80
CA CYS A 623 -16.58 -4.62 21.07
C CYS A 623 -17.54 -5.68 21.68
N TYR A 624 -18.45 -5.27 22.56
CA TYR A 624 -19.47 -6.15 23.15
C TYR A 624 -20.52 -6.65 22.16
N LEU A 625 -20.62 -6.05 20.97
CA LEU A 625 -21.52 -6.46 19.88
C LEU A 625 -20.78 -7.27 18.81
N ALA A 626 -19.49 -6.99 18.58
CA ALA A 626 -18.68 -7.70 17.60
C ALA A 626 -18.36 -9.17 17.95
N SER A 627 -18.35 -9.54 19.24
CA SER A 627 -17.98 -10.90 19.68
C SER A 627 -19.19 -11.68 20.21
N PRO A 628 -19.62 -12.82 19.58
CA PRO A 628 -20.90 -13.46 19.87
C PRO A 628 -21.11 -14.04 21.28
N LYS A 629 -20.05 -14.32 22.03
CA LYS A 629 -20.10 -14.99 23.35
C LYS A 629 -18.96 -14.53 24.27
N HIS A 630 -18.94 -13.27 24.66
CA HIS A 630 -17.95 -12.79 25.61
C HIS A 630 -18.29 -13.24 27.04
N PRO A 631 -17.36 -13.83 27.82
CA PRO A 631 -17.67 -14.23 29.20
C PRO A 631 -18.07 -13.04 30.08
N GLN A 632 -19.04 -13.24 30.97
CA GLN A 632 -19.45 -12.20 31.93
C GLN A 632 -18.29 -11.81 32.87
N ASN A 633 -17.49 -12.81 33.26
CA ASN A 633 -16.43 -12.77 34.30
C ASN A 633 -14.99 -12.66 33.74
N SER A 634 -14.81 -12.21 32.50
CA SER A 634 -13.49 -11.84 31.98
C SER A 634 -12.80 -10.83 32.92
N PRO A 635 -11.46 -10.86 33.08
CA PRO A 635 -10.75 -9.77 33.78
C PRO A 635 -11.08 -8.41 33.15
N GLY A 636 -11.01 -7.35 33.96
CA GLY A 636 -11.60 -6.04 33.66
C GLY A 636 -11.08 -5.38 32.37
N THR A 637 -11.74 -5.66 31.25
CA THR A 637 -11.37 -5.23 29.89
C THR A 637 -11.27 -3.70 29.73
N ARG A 638 -11.99 -2.96 30.60
CA ARG A 638 -11.90 -1.50 30.76
C ARG A 638 -10.47 -1.01 31.02
N HIS A 639 -9.63 -1.79 31.69
CA HIS A 639 -8.23 -1.44 31.95
C HIS A 639 -7.26 -2.41 31.30
N SER A 640 -7.68 -3.07 30.21
CA SER A 640 -6.82 -3.98 29.46
C SER A 640 -5.57 -3.27 28.96
N LYS A 641 -4.46 -4.00 28.83
CA LYS A 641 -3.21 -3.42 28.34
C LYS A 641 -3.39 -2.78 26.96
N ILE A 642 -4.08 -3.47 26.05
CA ILE A 642 -4.32 -2.97 24.68
C ILE A 642 -5.21 -1.71 24.67
N THR A 643 -6.23 -1.61 25.54
CA THR A 643 -7.06 -0.41 25.66
C THR A 643 -6.24 0.79 26.14
N ASN A 644 -5.40 0.61 27.16
CA ASN A 644 -4.57 1.67 27.71
C ASN A 644 -3.53 2.16 26.69
N LEU A 645 -2.87 1.24 25.98
CA LEU A 645 -1.92 1.60 24.90
C LEU A 645 -2.60 2.37 23.76
N LEU A 646 -3.83 2.00 23.39
CA LEU A 646 -4.62 2.69 22.37
C LEU A 646 -4.96 4.12 22.80
N MET A 647 -5.50 4.28 24.01
CA MET A 647 -5.86 5.61 24.55
C MET A 647 -4.64 6.53 24.64
N LEU A 648 -3.51 6.03 25.16
CA LEU A 648 -2.28 6.80 25.25
C LEU A 648 -1.74 7.18 23.85
N SER A 649 -1.79 6.25 22.89
CA SER A 649 -1.38 6.53 21.50
C SER A 649 -2.28 7.59 20.85
N ALA A 650 -3.60 7.50 21.04
CA ALA A 650 -4.56 8.47 20.56
C ALA A 650 -4.31 9.89 21.13
N ARG A 651 -4.04 9.98 22.44
CA ARG A 651 -3.72 11.25 23.12
C ARG A 651 -2.45 11.89 22.57
N LEU A 652 -1.36 11.12 22.51
CA LEU A 652 -0.05 11.61 22.02
C LEU A 652 -0.07 11.99 20.53
N LEU A 653 -0.89 11.32 19.72
CA LEU A 653 -1.13 11.69 18.32
C LEU A 653 -1.84 13.04 18.20
N ASN A 654 -2.90 13.27 18.96
CA ASN A 654 -3.60 14.56 18.97
C ASN A 654 -2.66 15.69 19.45
N ASP A 655 -1.99 15.51 20.59
CA ASP A 655 -1.12 16.53 21.21
C ASP A 655 -0.08 17.09 20.23
N MET A 656 0.58 16.21 19.46
CA MET A 656 1.58 16.58 18.47
C MET A 656 1.05 17.51 17.37
N GLN A 657 -0.26 17.46 17.07
CA GLN A 657 -0.89 18.21 15.98
C GLN A 657 -1.77 19.37 16.47
N SER A 658 -2.13 19.39 17.75
CA SER A 658 -3.00 20.40 18.35
C SER A 658 -2.28 21.45 19.18
N TYR A 659 -1.03 21.18 19.62
CA TYR A 659 -0.31 22.02 20.59
C TYR A 659 -0.21 23.51 20.20
N GLU A 660 -0.07 23.85 18.92
CA GLU A 660 0.03 25.25 18.48
C GLU A 660 -1.26 26.04 18.67
N ARG A 661 -2.42 25.37 18.63
CA ARG A 661 -3.71 26.00 18.95
C ARG A 661 -3.83 26.11 20.47
N GLU A 662 -3.69 24.98 21.15
CA GLU A 662 -3.87 24.86 22.60
C GLU A 662 -2.96 25.82 23.39
N MET A 663 -1.71 26.00 22.96
CA MET A 663 -0.79 26.98 23.55
C MET A 663 -1.25 28.44 23.38
N LYS A 664 -1.95 28.79 22.29
CA LYS A 664 -2.53 30.14 22.09
C LYS A 664 -3.72 30.37 23.03
N ASP A 665 -4.49 29.31 23.27
CA ASP A 665 -5.64 29.30 24.17
C ASP A 665 -5.23 29.16 25.66
N GLY A 666 -3.93 28.96 25.93
CA GLY A 666 -3.36 28.82 27.27
C GLY A 666 -3.46 27.42 27.88
N LYS A 667 -3.85 26.42 27.08
CA LYS A 667 -3.87 25.00 27.45
C LYS A 667 -2.48 24.39 27.30
N LEU A 668 -2.17 23.40 28.13
CA LEU A 668 -0.89 22.70 28.15
C LEU A 668 -1.09 21.22 27.89
N ASN A 669 -0.62 20.74 26.74
CA ASN A 669 -0.55 19.32 26.40
C ASN A 669 0.90 18.79 26.53
N MET A 670 1.18 17.55 26.12
CA MET A 670 2.52 16.96 26.25
C MET A 670 3.65 17.78 25.64
N VAL A 671 3.41 18.50 24.53
CA VAL A 671 4.47 19.25 23.85
C VAL A 671 5.04 20.38 24.73
N PRO A 672 4.25 21.36 25.22
CA PRO A 672 4.76 22.39 26.14
C PRO A 672 5.05 21.88 27.56
N LEU A 673 4.40 20.81 28.04
CA LEU A 673 4.72 20.22 29.34
C LEU A 673 6.14 19.62 29.34
N TYR A 674 6.53 18.92 28.26
CA TYR A 674 7.89 18.43 28.09
C TYR A 674 8.92 19.56 28.07
N LEU A 675 8.66 20.67 27.36
CA LEU A 675 9.54 21.85 27.36
C LEU A 675 9.70 22.46 28.76
N LYS A 676 8.61 22.49 29.54
CA LYS A 676 8.63 23.01 30.91
C LYS A 676 9.48 22.15 31.84
N GLU A 677 9.39 20.81 31.74
CA GLU A 677 10.22 19.88 32.52
C GLU A 677 11.66 19.77 31.98
N ASN A 678 11.91 20.16 30.72
CA ASN A 678 13.22 20.09 30.06
C ASN A 678 13.64 21.45 29.46
N PRO A 679 14.05 22.46 30.26
CA PRO A 679 14.27 23.85 29.80
C PRO A 679 15.40 24.08 28.78
N ARG A 680 16.09 23.03 28.32
CA ARG A 680 17.12 23.07 27.27
C ARG A 680 16.62 22.52 25.93
N ALA A 681 15.44 21.89 25.90
CA ALA A 681 14.84 21.32 24.70
C ALA A 681 14.11 22.39 23.88
N ASN A 682 14.02 22.17 22.57
CA ASN A 682 13.14 22.91 21.66
C ASN A 682 11.88 22.09 21.29
N ILE A 683 10.98 22.68 20.50
CA ILE A 683 9.72 22.04 20.09
C ILE A 683 10.00 20.75 19.31
N GLU A 684 11.04 20.75 18.47
CA GLU A 684 11.47 19.62 17.66
C GLU A 684 11.94 18.43 18.53
N ASP A 685 12.68 18.70 19.62
CA ASP A 685 13.10 17.71 20.62
C ASP A 685 11.88 17.10 21.33
N SER A 686 10.89 17.94 21.67
CA SER A 686 9.62 17.51 22.29
C SER A 686 8.81 16.60 21.36
N ILE A 687 8.65 17.01 20.10
CA ILE A 687 7.98 16.21 19.07
C ILE A 687 8.75 14.90 18.79
N ALA A 688 10.08 14.93 18.76
CA ALA A 688 10.91 13.73 18.58
C ALA A 688 10.79 12.76 19.76
N TYR A 689 10.72 13.26 20.99
CA TYR A 689 10.48 12.47 22.20
C TYR A 689 9.12 11.78 22.15
N ILE A 690 8.05 12.50 21.82
CA ILE A 690 6.69 11.94 21.71
C ILE A 690 6.60 10.92 20.56
N LYS A 691 7.23 11.20 19.40
CA LYS A 691 7.31 10.25 18.27
C LYS A 691 8.00 8.94 18.67
N ASN A 692 9.09 8.98 19.43
CA ASN A 692 9.79 7.78 19.91
C ASN A 692 8.90 6.93 20.83
N ILE A 693 8.17 7.58 21.75
CA ILE A 693 7.16 6.91 22.59
C ILE A 693 6.09 6.26 21.71
N LEU A 694 5.50 7.00 20.77
CA LEU A 694 4.46 6.50 19.87
C LEU A 694 4.91 5.27 19.08
N GLU A 695 6.12 5.27 18.51
CA GLU A 695 6.63 4.10 17.77
C GLU A 695 6.81 2.88 18.68
N ARG A 696 7.19 3.07 19.96
CA ARG A 696 7.24 1.97 20.93
C ARG A 696 5.85 1.42 21.27
N LEU A 697 4.89 2.31 21.55
CA LEU A 697 3.50 1.94 21.87
C LEU A 697 2.86 1.17 20.70
N LYS A 698 3.01 1.66 19.46
CA LYS A 698 2.54 0.98 18.25
C LYS A 698 3.12 -0.43 18.11
N LYS A 699 4.43 -0.60 18.30
CA LYS A 699 5.09 -1.92 18.22
C LYS A 699 4.59 -2.89 19.30
N GLN A 700 4.29 -2.41 20.52
CA GLN A 700 3.67 -3.23 21.58
C GLN A 700 2.21 -3.57 21.26
N MET A 701 1.43 -2.62 20.72
CA MET A 701 0.05 -2.87 20.31
C MET A 701 -0.03 -3.90 19.18
N LEU A 702 0.81 -3.75 18.15
CA LEU A 702 0.91 -4.71 17.05
C LEU A 702 1.29 -6.12 17.55
N GLU A 703 2.19 -6.24 18.54
CA GLU A 703 2.51 -7.53 19.14
C GLU A 703 1.29 -8.19 19.81
N ILE A 704 0.44 -7.42 20.51
CA ILE A 704 -0.80 -7.94 21.12
C ILE A 704 -1.88 -8.25 20.07
N MET A 705 -1.97 -7.44 19.01
CA MET A 705 -3.00 -7.56 17.97
C MET A 705 -2.74 -8.72 17.01
N MET A 706 -1.46 -8.97 16.68
CA MET A 706 -1.02 -9.91 15.64
C MET A 706 -0.62 -11.29 16.20
N THR A 707 -0.80 -11.53 17.51
CA THR A 707 -0.55 -12.83 18.14
C THR A 707 -1.77 -13.31 18.90
N ASP A 708 -2.13 -14.58 18.72
CA ASP A 708 -3.24 -15.20 19.45
C ASP A 708 -2.85 -15.67 20.86
N ASP A 709 -1.55 -15.61 21.21
CA ASP A 709 -1.00 -15.89 22.54
C ASP A 709 -1.64 -15.05 23.67
N ASN A 710 -2.02 -13.80 23.39
CA ASN A 710 -2.68 -12.94 24.37
C ASN A 710 -4.19 -13.18 24.39
N THR A 711 -4.69 -13.71 25.51
CA THR A 711 -6.09 -14.05 25.77
C THR A 711 -6.86 -12.97 26.56
N GLU A 712 -6.26 -11.81 26.83
CA GLU A 712 -6.87 -10.69 27.58
C GLU A 712 -8.15 -10.15 26.92
N VAL A 713 -8.22 -10.15 25.58
CA VAL A 713 -9.41 -9.76 24.79
C VAL A 713 -9.56 -10.68 23.56
N PRO A 714 -10.80 -10.90 23.06
CA PRO A 714 -11.06 -11.68 21.84
C PRO A 714 -10.39 -11.12 20.57
N LYS A 715 -10.28 -11.95 19.53
CA LYS A 715 -9.68 -11.58 18.24
C LYS A 715 -10.45 -10.46 17.54
N GLU A 716 -11.79 -10.50 17.60
CA GLU A 716 -12.65 -9.43 17.07
C GLU A 716 -12.39 -8.08 17.76
N TRP A 717 -12.05 -8.12 19.04
CA TRP A 717 -11.72 -6.91 19.82
C TRP A 717 -10.33 -6.39 19.45
N LYS A 718 -9.34 -7.27 19.27
CA LYS A 718 -7.99 -6.88 18.78
C LYS A 718 -8.10 -6.15 17.45
N GLN A 719 -8.93 -6.66 16.54
CA GLN A 719 -9.23 -5.99 15.27
C GLN A 719 -9.83 -4.60 15.53
N LEU A 720 -10.88 -4.47 16.34
CA LEU A 720 -11.46 -3.15 16.66
C LEU A 720 -10.47 -2.17 17.33
N HIS A 721 -9.50 -2.62 18.11
CA HIS A 721 -8.45 -1.75 18.64
C HIS A 721 -7.47 -1.28 17.54
N LEU A 722 -7.07 -2.17 16.61
CA LEU A 722 -6.24 -1.80 15.46
C LEU A 722 -6.98 -0.79 14.58
N CYS A 723 -8.26 -1.05 14.35
CA CYS A 723 -9.18 -0.20 13.63
C CYS A 723 -9.19 1.25 14.16
N ILE A 724 -9.32 1.43 15.48
CA ILE A 724 -9.34 2.74 16.12
C ILE A 724 -7.95 3.38 16.16
N LEU A 725 -6.86 2.60 16.34
CA LEU A 725 -5.50 3.11 16.22
C LEU A 725 -5.27 3.73 14.84
N LYS A 726 -5.73 3.05 13.77
CA LYS A 726 -5.61 3.54 12.40
C LYS A 726 -6.42 4.81 12.16
N ALA A 727 -7.63 4.88 12.70
CA ALA A 727 -8.45 6.09 12.69
C ALA A 727 -7.72 7.30 13.31
N PHE A 728 -7.18 7.16 14.53
CA PHE A 728 -6.41 8.23 15.16
C PHE A 728 -5.12 8.57 14.40
N GLN A 729 -4.40 7.58 13.87
CA GLN A 729 -3.21 7.85 13.07
C GLN A 729 -3.58 8.66 11.81
N MET A 730 -4.63 8.29 11.08
CA MET A 730 -5.09 9.02 9.89
C MET A 730 -5.52 10.47 10.22
N LEU A 731 -6.14 10.71 11.36
CA LEU A 731 -6.55 12.05 11.80
C LEU A 731 -5.36 12.97 12.14
N TYR A 732 -4.21 12.42 12.51
CA TYR A 732 -3.12 13.15 13.15
C TYR A 732 -1.70 12.80 12.62
N ASP A 733 -1.58 12.18 11.44
CA ASP A 733 -0.28 11.71 10.90
C ASP A 733 0.67 12.88 10.59
N THR A 734 0.19 13.83 9.78
CA THR A 734 0.96 14.98 9.27
C THR A 734 0.40 16.33 9.65
N GLN A 735 -0.88 16.38 10.04
CA GLN A 735 -1.64 17.57 10.43
C GLN A 735 -2.84 17.15 11.27
N ASN A 736 -3.52 18.09 11.93
CA ASN A 736 -4.83 17.86 12.52
C ASN A 736 -5.92 17.88 11.42
N ALA A 737 -6.16 16.71 10.83
CA ALA A 737 -7.14 16.54 9.75
C ALA A 737 -8.60 16.55 10.26
N PHE A 738 -8.81 16.25 11.56
CA PHE A 738 -10.14 16.30 12.17
C PHE A 738 -10.68 17.73 12.22
N ASP A 739 -9.84 18.68 12.65
CA ASP A 739 -10.24 20.08 12.81
C ASP A 739 -10.37 20.79 11.45
N SER A 740 -9.58 20.38 10.46
CA SER A 740 -9.62 20.94 9.11
C SER A 740 -11.01 20.80 8.44
N PRO A 741 -11.56 21.87 7.85
CA PRO A 741 -12.82 21.82 7.10
C PRO A 741 -12.67 21.17 5.72
N THR A 742 -11.45 20.88 5.26
CA THR A 742 -11.19 20.39 3.90
C THR A 742 -10.36 19.11 3.83
N ALA A 743 -9.51 18.81 4.83
CA ALA A 743 -8.50 17.75 4.76
C ALA A 743 -9.06 16.37 4.36
N LEU A 744 -10.21 15.98 4.92
CA LEU A 744 -10.83 14.67 4.69
C LEU A 744 -11.96 14.69 3.65
N LEU A 745 -12.30 15.84 3.05
CA LEU A 745 -13.47 15.93 2.17
C LEU A 745 -13.33 15.05 0.93
N GLN A 746 -12.14 14.95 0.35
CA GLN A 746 -11.88 14.10 -0.80
C GLN A 746 -11.99 12.61 -0.42
N ASP A 747 -11.41 12.20 0.71
CA ASP A 747 -11.46 10.83 1.20
C ASP A 747 -12.89 10.39 1.55
N ILE A 748 -13.66 11.26 2.19
CA ILE A 748 -15.10 11.08 2.43
C ILE A 748 -15.87 10.92 1.11
N SER A 749 -15.55 11.73 0.10
CA SER A 749 -16.17 11.66 -1.22
C SER A 749 -15.88 10.33 -1.91
N MET A 750 -14.61 9.94 -1.99
CA MET A 750 -14.14 8.69 -2.60
C MET A 750 -14.67 7.44 -1.88
N ALA A 751 -14.82 7.47 -0.55
CA ALA A 751 -15.33 6.35 0.21
C ALA A 751 -16.85 6.18 0.08
N ILE A 752 -17.62 7.26 0.25
CA ILE A 752 -19.08 7.20 0.47
C ILE A 752 -19.88 7.57 -0.78
N TYR A 753 -19.37 8.43 -1.67
CA TYR A 753 -20.18 9.07 -2.71
C TYR A 753 -19.76 8.76 -4.14
N GLU A 754 -18.47 8.75 -4.46
CA GLU A 754 -17.99 8.56 -5.83
C GLU A 754 -17.97 7.08 -6.24
N PRO A 755 -18.51 6.70 -7.41
CA PRO A 755 -18.40 5.33 -7.93
C PRO A 755 -16.95 4.99 -8.29
N LEU A 756 -16.63 3.71 -8.43
CA LEU A 756 -15.33 3.24 -8.94
C LEU A 756 -15.08 3.71 -10.38
N VAL A 757 -13.85 4.13 -10.66
CA VAL A 757 -13.39 4.55 -11.99
C VAL A 757 -12.44 3.49 -12.54
N MET A 758 -12.97 2.58 -13.35
CA MET A 758 -12.17 1.54 -14.00
C MET A 758 -11.45 2.09 -15.24
N ASP A 759 -10.19 1.72 -15.46
CA ASP A 759 -9.35 2.27 -16.54
C ASP A 759 -9.95 2.06 -17.96
N SER A 760 -10.81 1.05 -18.16
CA SER A 760 -11.55 0.86 -19.43
C SER A 760 -12.48 2.03 -19.79
N GLN A 761 -12.93 2.82 -18.82
CA GLN A 761 -13.70 4.05 -19.06
C GLN A 761 -12.79 5.27 -19.35
N ARG A 762 -11.52 5.26 -18.92
CA ARG A 762 -10.57 6.33 -19.24
C ARG A 762 -10.12 6.31 -20.69
N THR A 763 -10.00 5.14 -21.31
CA THR A 763 -9.63 5.01 -22.72
C THR A 763 -10.64 5.65 -23.68
N LEU A 764 -11.89 5.83 -23.24
CA LEU A 764 -12.97 6.47 -24.02
C LEU A 764 -13.06 7.99 -23.82
N LEU A 765 -12.29 8.59 -22.90
CA LEU A 765 -12.45 9.99 -22.48
C LEU A 765 -11.15 10.83 -22.52
N ALA A 766 -10.14 10.41 -23.29
CA ALA A 766 -8.99 11.26 -23.63
C ALA A 766 -9.38 12.25 -24.78
N PRO A 767 -9.28 13.59 -24.60
CA PRO A 767 -9.81 14.53 -25.59
C PRO A 767 -9.01 14.59 -26.91
N LEU A 768 -9.75 14.60 -28.02
CA LEU A 768 -9.29 15.05 -29.33
C LEU A 768 -9.00 16.56 -29.33
N VAL A 769 -7.82 16.98 -28.83
CA VAL A 769 -7.29 18.33 -29.07
C VAL A 769 -5.80 18.29 -29.39
N LEU A 770 -5.48 18.18 -30.67
CA LEU A 770 -4.18 18.59 -31.21
C LEU A 770 -4.38 19.48 -32.44
N ASN A 771 -4.03 20.76 -32.25
CA ASN A 771 -3.61 21.74 -33.25
C ASN A 771 -4.40 21.88 -34.56
N ALA A 772 -5.18 22.96 -34.64
CA ALA A 772 -5.31 23.73 -35.88
C ALA A 772 -4.90 25.19 -35.60
N ARG A 773 -3.67 25.56 -35.99
CA ARG A 773 -3.27 26.94 -36.25
C ARG A 773 -3.09 27.09 -37.75
N GLU A 774 -3.91 27.89 -38.42
CA GLU A 774 -3.42 28.79 -39.47
C GLU A 774 -4.40 29.92 -39.86
N SER A 775 -3.85 31.14 -39.84
CA SER A 775 -4.16 32.35 -40.63
C SER A 775 -5.61 32.78 -40.99
N ASN A 776 -5.95 33.97 -40.46
CA ASN A 776 -6.45 35.16 -41.16
C ASN A 776 -7.64 35.07 -42.16
N LYS A 777 -8.74 35.79 -41.84
CA LYS A 777 -8.99 37.14 -42.38
C LYS A 777 -10.18 37.84 -41.72
N GLU A 778 -10.17 39.17 -41.78
CA GLU A 778 -11.24 40.07 -41.34
C GLU A 778 -12.47 39.95 -42.24
N ASN A 779 -13.69 40.00 -41.68
CA ASN A 779 -14.63 41.04 -42.12
C ASN A 779 -15.81 41.33 -41.17
N THR A 780 -16.32 42.54 -41.35
CA THR A 780 -17.47 43.21 -40.70
C THR A 780 -18.84 42.56 -40.94
N GLY A 781 -19.82 42.80 -40.04
CA GLY A 781 -21.24 42.50 -40.29
C GLY A 781 -22.19 42.68 -39.08
N ARG A 782 -23.22 43.51 -39.20
CA ARG A 782 -24.35 43.69 -38.24
C ARG A 782 -25.61 42.97 -38.73
N SER A 783 -26.46 42.48 -37.82
CA SER A 783 -27.95 42.62 -37.81
C SER A 783 -28.56 41.61 -36.81
N THR A 784 -29.08 42.02 -35.64
CA THR A 784 -30.51 42.25 -35.31
C THR A 784 -31.45 41.03 -35.40
N LEU A 785 -32.08 40.69 -34.25
CA LEU A 785 -33.54 40.54 -34.01
C LEU A 785 -34.33 39.54 -34.90
N ASP A 786 -35.27 38.71 -34.42
CA ASP A 786 -36.06 38.73 -33.17
C ASP A 786 -36.61 37.31 -32.81
N ASP A 787 -37.41 37.25 -31.73
CA ASP A 787 -38.45 36.25 -31.36
C ASP A 787 -38.14 34.98 -30.52
N ILE A 788 -38.87 34.94 -29.40
CA ILE A 788 -39.01 33.97 -28.28
C ILE A 788 -40.56 33.86 -28.12
N PRO A 789 -41.24 32.69 -27.89
CA PRO A 789 -41.17 32.03 -26.57
C PRO A 789 -41.54 30.53 -26.44
N GLU A 790 -40.96 29.85 -25.44
CA GLU A 790 -41.59 29.57 -24.14
C GLU A 790 -40.69 28.71 -23.22
N LYS A 791 -40.70 29.02 -21.90
CA LYS A 791 -40.48 28.15 -20.70
C LYS A 791 -39.21 27.26 -20.66
N GLU A 792 -38.49 27.08 -19.54
CA GLU A 792 -38.73 27.37 -18.12
C GLU A 792 -37.38 27.42 -17.35
N LEU A 793 -37.40 27.67 -16.03
CA LEU A 793 -36.24 27.70 -15.10
C LEU A 793 -35.23 28.86 -15.20
N SER A 794 -35.52 29.94 -14.47
CA SER A 794 -34.48 30.71 -13.76
C SER A 794 -35.08 31.40 -12.53
N MET A 795 -34.42 31.23 -11.37
CA MET A 795 -34.13 32.33 -10.44
C MET A 795 -33.23 31.83 -9.28
N LYS A 796 -31.96 32.22 -9.31
CA LYS A 796 -31.05 32.22 -8.15
C LYS A 796 -30.65 33.67 -7.86
N ALA A 797 -30.57 34.01 -6.57
CA ALA A 797 -30.19 35.31 -6.01
C ALA A 797 -31.20 36.46 -6.29
N GLU A 798 -31.50 37.37 -5.36
CA GLU A 798 -30.58 38.12 -4.50
C GLU A 798 -31.17 38.56 -3.13
N ALA A 799 -30.29 39.18 -2.34
CA ALA A 799 -30.50 40.09 -1.19
C ALA A 799 -30.41 39.49 0.22
N ARG A 800 -29.72 40.13 1.18
CA ARG A 800 -28.79 41.29 1.12
C ARG A 800 -27.95 41.30 2.41
N LEU A 801 -26.64 41.55 2.30
CA LEU A 801 -25.83 42.05 3.42
C LEU A 801 -25.09 43.30 2.93
N GLN A 802 -25.35 44.44 3.57
CA GLN A 802 -24.63 45.69 3.33
C GLN A 802 -23.53 45.88 4.38
N GLY A 803 -22.30 46.06 3.89
CA GLY A 803 -21.35 47.07 4.39
C GLY A 803 -20.48 46.66 5.59
N VAL A 804 -19.23 47.14 5.73
CA VAL A 804 -18.54 48.22 5.00
C VAL A 804 -17.05 47.92 4.79
N ASN A 805 -16.53 48.34 3.64
CA ASN A 805 -15.12 48.51 3.25
C ASN A 805 -14.03 48.59 4.35
N ARG A 806 -12.87 47.97 4.06
CA ARG A 806 -11.66 48.74 3.65
C ARG A 806 -10.60 47.86 2.96
N LYS A 807 -10.12 48.31 1.78
CA LYS A 807 -8.94 47.77 1.10
C LYS A 807 -7.66 48.16 1.86
N ILE A 808 -6.73 47.23 2.02
CA ILE A 808 -5.30 47.54 2.21
C ILE A 808 -4.51 46.77 1.16
N VAL A 809 -3.59 47.48 0.50
CA VAL A 809 -2.74 46.97 -0.59
C VAL A 809 -1.43 46.46 0.01
N TYR A 810 -1.11 45.17 -0.18
CA TYR A 810 0.22 44.66 0.11
C TYR A 810 1.21 45.04 -1.00
N LYS A 811 2.13 45.95 -0.70
CA LYS A 811 3.32 46.18 -1.52
C LYS A 811 4.39 45.15 -1.16
N SER A 812 4.85 44.39 -2.15
CA SER A 812 6.13 43.68 -2.08
C SER A 812 7.27 44.70 -1.88
N LYS A 813 8.19 44.39 -0.95
CA LYS A 813 9.46 45.11 -0.78
C LYS A 813 10.62 44.17 -1.07
N ALA A 814 11.21 44.31 -2.25
CA ALA A 814 12.58 43.88 -2.51
C ALA A 814 13.57 44.95 -2.01
N MET A 815 14.76 44.54 -1.56
CA MET A 815 15.97 45.34 -1.30
C MET A 815 17.17 44.35 -1.19
N PRO A 816 18.44 44.76 -1.43
CA PRO A 816 19.14 44.22 -2.60
C PRO A 816 20.58 43.72 -2.35
N SER A 817 21.18 43.11 -3.39
CA SER A 817 22.57 42.66 -3.45
C SER A 817 23.54 43.66 -4.10
N LYS A 818 24.83 43.61 -3.67
CA LYS A 818 26.11 44.23 -4.15
C LYS A 818 26.92 44.71 -2.91
N ILE A 819 28.26 44.77 -2.83
CA ILE A 819 29.42 44.29 -3.63
C ILE A 819 30.56 44.06 -2.58
N GLN A 820 31.12 42.86 -2.44
CA GLN A 820 32.30 42.27 -3.12
C GLN A 820 33.69 42.76 -2.64
N GLN A 821 34.55 41.77 -2.32
CA GLN A 821 36.04 41.78 -2.19
C GLN A 821 36.73 42.49 -1.00
N SER A 822 37.38 41.68 -0.15
CA SER A 822 38.85 41.77 0.03
C SER A 822 39.51 40.47 0.55
N LEU A 823 40.57 40.07 -0.16
CA LEU A 823 41.77 39.33 0.28
C LEU A 823 41.70 37.85 0.73
N CYS A 824 42.32 37.02 -0.11
CA CYS A 824 42.82 35.67 0.20
C CYS A 824 44.00 35.70 1.18
N ASN A 825 44.11 34.69 2.05
CA ASN A 825 45.30 33.81 2.20
C ASN A 825 45.24 32.99 3.51
N VAL A 826 45.39 31.67 3.41
CA VAL A 826 46.32 30.80 4.17
C VAL A 826 46.21 29.38 3.58
N ARG A 827 47.35 28.68 3.44
CA ARG A 827 47.45 27.36 2.79
C ARG A 827 47.22 26.20 3.78
N PRO A 828 46.83 25.00 3.29
CA PRO A 828 46.73 23.80 4.11
C PRO A 828 48.10 23.11 4.28
N GLN A 829 48.36 22.50 5.45
CA GLN A 829 49.44 21.52 5.62
C GLN A 829 49.10 20.41 6.63
N ASN A 830 49.55 19.20 6.27
CA ASN A 830 49.89 18.05 7.11
C ASN A 830 48.78 17.17 7.71
N LEU A 831 48.33 16.22 6.88
CA LEU A 831 48.40 14.77 7.12
C LEU A 831 48.69 14.28 8.55
N LEU A 832 47.76 13.52 9.12
CA LEU A 832 48.05 12.43 10.06
C LEU A 832 47.08 11.25 9.81
N ARG A 833 47.63 10.10 9.37
CA ARG A 833 46.91 8.82 9.33
C ARG A 833 46.78 8.28 10.76
N VAL A 834 45.56 8.12 11.27
CA VAL A 834 45.28 7.21 12.39
C VAL A 834 44.01 6.39 12.08
N ARG A 835 43.97 5.16 12.59
CA ARG A 835 43.03 4.08 12.24
C ARG A 835 41.60 4.33 12.75
N CYS A 836 40.62 3.69 12.11
CA CYS A 836 39.32 3.40 12.73
C CYS A 836 39.52 2.68 14.07
N PRO A 837 38.64 2.97 15.06
CA PRO A 837 37.75 1.90 15.49
C PRO A 837 36.28 2.32 15.61
N SER A 838 35.41 1.32 15.59
CA SER A 838 33.98 1.40 15.82
C SER A 838 33.59 2.07 17.14
N SER A 839 32.63 3.00 17.11
CA SER A 839 31.61 3.15 18.16
C SER A 839 30.54 4.16 17.72
N TYR A 840 29.28 3.72 17.68
CA TYR A 840 28.14 4.64 17.68
C TYR A 840 28.06 5.26 19.07
N MET A 841 28.37 6.56 19.19
CA MET A 841 28.02 7.33 20.37
C MET A 841 26.89 8.30 20.01
N LEU A 842 25.66 7.88 20.31
CA LEU A 842 24.53 8.78 20.41
C LEU A 842 24.87 9.84 21.47
N LEU A 843 24.69 11.12 21.15
CA LEU A 843 24.74 12.20 22.14
C LEU A 843 23.53 12.06 23.07
N ALA A 844 23.72 11.30 24.15
CA ALA A 844 22.72 11.10 25.17
C ALA A 844 22.55 12.39 26.00
N VAL A 845 21.48 13.12 25.72
CA VAL A 845 20.84 13.95 26.76
C VAL A 845 20.42 12.97 27.88
N PRO A 846 20.75 13.22 29.16
CA PRO A 846 20.39 12.30 30.23
C PRO A 846 18.86 12.19 30.31
N PRO A 847 18.27 10.99 30.24
CA PRO A 847 16.83 10.85 30.31
C PRO A 847 16.36 11.21 31.72
N VAL A 848 15.39 12.12 31.82
CA VAL A 848 14.45 12.13 32.95
C VAL A 848 13.85 10.73 33.03
N SER A 849 13.77 10.17 34.24
CA SER A 849 13.15 8.86 34.44
C SER A 849 11.75 8.87 33.82
N PRO A 850 11.47 8.06 32.77
CA PRO A 850 10.18 8.13 32.11
C PRO A 850 9.08 7.75 33.10
N SER A 851 7.93 8.44 32.99
CA SER A 851 6.69 8.15 33.70
C SER A 851 6.43 6.64 33.76
N PRO A 852 5.91 6.09 34.88
CA PRO A 852 5.48 4.69 34.93
C PRO A 852 4.53 4.30 33.79
N LEU A 853 3.65 5.22 33.35
CA LEU A 853 2.75 4.99 32.20
C LEU A 853 3.50 4.88 30.86
N LEU A 854 4.61 5.60 30.71
CA LEU A 854 5.50 5.54 29.54
C LEU A 854 6.47 4.34 29.56
N ARG A 855 6.40 3.49 30.60
CA ARG A 855 7.17 2.23 30.74
C ARG A 855 6.32 0.97 30.49
N MET A 856 4.99 1.09 30.40
CA MET A 856 4.09 -0.04 30.14
C MET A 856 4.27 -0.60 28.72
#